data_AF-A0A3B0KMG3-F1
#
_entry.id   AF-A0A3B0KMG3-F1
#
_cell.length_a   1.000
_cell.length_b   1.000
_cell.length_c   1.000
_cell.angle_alpha   90.00
_cell.angle_beta   90.00
_cell.angle_gamma   90.00
#
_symmetry.space_group_name_H-M   'P 1'
#
loop_
_entity.id
_entity.type
_entity.pdbx_description
1 polymer ?
#
loop_
_entity_poly.entity_id
_entity_poly.type
_entity_poly.pdbx_seq_one_letter_code
_entity_poly.pdbx_strand_id
1 'polypeptide(L)'
;MLILRESGCIELWNMEYTPYLDRVIHLQAEASVEALAWAGSKRLFSVDLSGKLIEWDVQQLKQRYEHSPTGNALWCIDINQQETMLAVGSEEGHINIMSIENNELTYKSLFNKQKGRVLCCKFDKSGKRLVTGSEGCVRIWSVLKGQTLHTMTLSAKDVIVWSLQVLGDNTIVAGDSVGFVTVWNAENGTQIGRQRVLDNNVFALALNEEEDRLVCSGMEPPLIRVYSKTKIRREESESERWIKYIQRDVHKHCVKSLAMAGPLIVSGGLDGILTISSSERNSERNVAQHAPFLKGSVASMATESRLLLLRYPHSVQLWRLASAVVRPEEEQQERWDQPVGHSEDVVVAKAPQKLLQLKVREKSFIQAAALSPDAEWICYSTLTELRFSRLTLEPLAVKRLEEDLPSELTPASHILFTEQGKQLLLLDPSTNRLNFFELQPDRVQFRSSLDLGAQLKGTISHLVESLSGGYLAAASSDNLIGVWQLQASGNRHAAKHLLNLPRHRAGTTALAMHTGRPRLVAAYADGRLVEYDLEKRAFTCETAEYLIPDTKHFCINGITLDPLNPNIFLVHTEEFMYVLERNKRLFSEDYVVNTKSKKYSDESRKLIAENPNGMRLKLELPRQHLVHVFRLSLDELVNVSITTNNLLASLPQPFQRKKFGSA
;
A
#
# COMPACT_ATOMS: atom_id res chain seq x y z
N MET A 1 8.38 -4.60 -3.50
CA MET A 1 7.84 -4.00 -4.74
C MET A 1 7.74 -2.49 -4.57
N LEU A 2 7.95 -1.71 -5.64
CA LEU A 2 7.86 -0.25 -5.61
C LEU A 2 6.77 0.25 -6.55
N ILE A 3 6.02 1.25 -6.12
CA ILE A 3 5.04 1.94 -6.98
C ILE A 3 5.29 3.43 -6.88
N LEU A 4 5.41 4.06 -8.04
CA LEU A 4 5.43 5.50 -8.15
C LEU A 4 4.03 6.01 -8.47
N ARG A 5 3.53 6.96 -7.69
CA ARG A 5 2.27 7.64 -7.95
C ARG A 5 2.52 9.03 -8.50
N GLU A 6 1.70 9.42 -9.48
CA GLU A 6 1.66 10.80 -10.01
C GLU A 6 1.31 11.83 -8.91
N SER A 7 0.65 11.41 -7.84
CA SER A 7 0.39 12.22 -6.64
C SER A 7 1.64 12.58 -5.83
N GLY A 8 2.84 12.23 -6.29
CA GLY A 8 4.09 12.61 -5.65
C GLY A 8 4.49 11.71 -4.48
N CYS A 9 4.33 10.39 -4.61
CA CYS A 9 4.85 9.46 -3.60
C CYS A 9 5.41 8.17 -4.22
N ILE A 10 6.36 7.58 -3.50
CA ILE A 10 6.88 6.24 -3.76
C ILE A 10 6.34 5.32 -2.65
N GLU A 11 5.51 4.36 -3.04
CA GLU A 11 4.97 3.33 -2.18
C GLU A 11 5.89 2.11 -2.19
N LEU A 12 6.23 1.61 -1.01
CA LEU A 12 6.99 0.40 -0.79
C LEU A 12 6.03 -0.68 -0.32
N TRP A 13 5.81 -1.67 -1.17
CA TRP A 13 4.93 -2.80 -0.91
C TRP A 13 5.74 -4.04 -0.54
N ASN A 14 5.37 -4.68 0.56
CA ASN A 14 5.90 -5.99 0.93
C ASN A 14 5.07 -7.08 0.25
N MET A 15 5.75 -8.04 -0.37
CA MET A 15 5.17 -9.12 -1.17
C MET A 15 5.58 -10.52 -0.65
N GLU A 16 6.20 -10.60 0.54
CA GLU A 16 6.68 -11.87 1.11
C GLU A 16 5.52 -12.80 1.49
N TYR A 17 4.45 -12.22 2.06
CA TYR A 17 3.20 -12.90 2.36
C TYR A 17 2.08 -12.24 1.53
N THR A 18 0.94 -11.94 2.14
CA THR A 18 -0.10 -11.17 1.45
C THR A 18 0.39 -9.75 1.20
N PRO A 19 0.21 -9.23 -0.02
CA PRO A 19 0.64 -7.88 -0.39
C PRO A 19 0.07 -6.82 0.56
N TYR A 20 0.93 -5.97 1.10
CA TYR A 20 0.51 -4.78 1.86
C TYR A 20 1.46 -3.60 1.67
N LEU A 21 0.90 -2.39 1.82
CA LEU A 21 1.65 -1.15 1.80
C LEU A 21 2.48 -0.99 3.08
N ASP A 22 3.77 -1.29 3.00
CA ASP A 22 4.69 -1.26 4.13
C ASP A 22 5.12 0.17 4.46
N ARG A 23 5.60 0.94 3.48
CA ARG A 23 6.12 2.32 3.68
C ARG A 23 5.76 3.23 2.51
N VAL A 24 5.78 4.53 2.78
CA VAL A 24 5.54 5.58 1.76
C VAL A 24 6.61 6.65 1.93
N ILE A 25 7.27 7.00 0.83
CA ILE A 25 8.17 8.15 0.74
C ILE A 25 7.40 9.24 -0.01
N HIS A 26 7.17 10.37 0.65
CA HIS A 26 6.55 11.52 0.02
C HIS A 26 7.62 12.33 -0.71
N LEU A 27 7.36 12.63 -1.98
CA LEU A 27 8.25 13.41 -2.82
C LEU A 27 8.09 14.89 -2.52
N GLN A 28 9.15 15.65 -2.83
CA GLN A 28 9.02 17.10 -2.88
C GLN A 28 8.05 17.49 -3.98
N ALA A 29 7.35 18.59 -3.79
CA ALA A 29 6.19 18.87 -4.60
C ALA A 29 6.46 19.43 -6.01
N GLU A 30 7.73 19.62 -6.34
CA GLU A 30 8.20 19.95 -7.70
C GLU A 30 8.83 18.74 -8.39
N ALA A 31 8.99 17.63 -7.68
CA ALA A 31 9.57 16.42 -8.23
C ALA A 31 8.55 15.71 -9.14
N SER A 32 8.91 15.53 -10.41
CA SER A 32 8.19 14.70 -11.37
C SER A 32 9.04 13.48 -11.68
N VAL A 33 9.03 12.52 -10.76
CA VAL A 33 9.79 11.28 -10.92
C VAL A 33 9.18 10.48 -12.09
N GLU A 34 10.04 9.92 -12.93
CA GLU A 34 9.61 9.12 -14.10
C GLU A 34 9.97 7.65 -13.94
N ALA A 35 11.13 7.36 -13.34
CA ALA A 35 11.63 6.00 -13.25
C ALA A 35 12.34 5.73 -11.92
N LEU A 36 12.24 4.49 -11.48
CA LEU A 36 12.81 3.98 -10.24
C LEU A 36 13.76 2.82 -10.55
N ALA A 37 14.82 2.68 -9.77
CA ALA A 37 15.68 1.51 -9.77
C ALA A 37 16.05 1.12 -8.35
N TRP A 38 16.20 -0.18 -8.12
CA TRP A 38 16.53 -0.75 -6.81
C TRP A 38 17.81 -1.56 -6.92
N ALA A 39 18.76 -1.33 -6.00
CA ALA A 39 19.98 -2.12 -5.86
C ALA A 39 20.04 -2.76 -4.47
N GLY A 40 20.25 -4.07 -4.45
CA GLY A 40 20.39 -4.87 -3.25
C GLY A 40 19.13 -4.87 -2.42
N SER A 41 19.27 -4.82 -1.09
CA SER A 41 18.13 -4.82 -0.16
C SER A 41 17.75 -3.43 0.37
N LYS A 42 18.53 -2.38 0.07
CA LYS A 42 18.43 -1.11 0.81
C LYS A 42 18.58 0.16 -0.03
N ARG A 43 19.02 0.09 -1.29
CA ARG A 43 19.30 1.29 -2.08
C ARG A 43 18.24 1.49 -3.15
N LEU A 44 17.53 2.61 -3.02
CA LEU A 44 16.50 3.03 -3.94
C LEU A 44 16.96 4.29 -4.66
N PHE A 45 16.85 4.29 -5.98
CA PHE A 45 17.15 5.43 -6.83
C PHE A 45 15.92 5.86 -7.60
N SER A 46 15.78 7.16 -7.82
CA SER A 46 14.78 7.73 -8.70
C SER A 46 15.40 8.77 -9.62
N VAL A 47 14.79 8.94 -10.80
CA VAL A 47 15.12 10.03 -11.71
C VAL A 47 13.87 10.84 -12.02
N ASP A 48 14.04 12.16 -12.14
CA ASP A 48 12.94 13.07 -12.42
C ASP A 48 13.17 13.97 -13.63
N LEU A 49 12.07 14.57 -14.11
CA LEU A 49 12.09 15.52 -15.22
C LEU A 49 12.74 16.87 -14.88
N SER A 50 13.08 17.12 -13.61
CA SER A 50 13.85 18.31 -13.21
C SER A 50 15.36 18.12 -13.39
N GLY A 51 15.80 16.92 -13.78
CA GLY A 51 17.21 16.61 -14.03
C GLY A 51 17.93 15.99 -12.83
N LYS A 52 17.20 15.51 -11.82
CA LYS A 52 17.77 14.98 -10.59
C LYS A 52 17.76 13.46 -10.56
N LEU A 53 18.90 12.90 -10.16
CA LEU A 53 19.06 11.52 -9.70
C LEU A 53 19.12 11.55 -8.18
N ILE A 54 18.15 10.91 -7.52
CA ILE A 54 18.03 10.92 -6.06
C ILE A 54 18.23 9.50 -5.54
N GLU A 55 19.13 9.33 -4.58
CA GLU A 55 19.22 8.14 -3.74
C GLU A 55 18.38 8.35 -2.48
N TRP A 56 17.55 7.37 -2.13
CA TRP A 56 16.62 7.42 -1.00
C TRP A 56 17.08 6.56 0.17
N ASP A 57 16.97 7.10 1.38
CA ASP A 57 17.07 6.33 2.62
C ASP A 57 15.70 5.70 2.92
N VAL A 58 15.60 4.39 2.71
CA VAL A 58 14.37 3.61 2.92
C VAL A 58 14.02 3.45 4.41
N GLN A 59 15.00 3.59 5.31
CA GLN A 59 14.76 3.50 6.76
C GLN A 59 14.20 4.81 7.30
N GLN A 60 14.79 5.94 6.89
CA GLN A 60 14.39 7.26 7.35
C GLN A 60 13.34 7.93 6.45
N LEU A 61 12.98 7.29 5.33
CA LEU A 61 11.99 7.75 4.35
C LEU A 61 12.28 9.16 3.80
N LYS A 62 13.57 9.47 3.60
CA LYS A 62 14.04 10.78 3.16
C LYS A 62 15.09 10.67 2.05
N GLN A 63 15.34 11.77 1.35
CA GLN A 63 16.44 11.82 0.38
C GLN A 63 17.78 11.66 1.10
N ARG A 64 18.66 10.83 0.55
CA ARG A 64 20.02 10.61 1.04
C ARG A 64 21.02 11.44 0.26
N TYR A 65 21.01 11.31 -1.07
CA TYR A 65 21.90 12.04 -1.98
C TYR A 65 21.13 12.54 -3.20
N GLU A 66 21.55 13.69 -3.73
CA GLU A 66 21.01 14.29 -4.94
C GLU A 66 22.18 14.57 -5.89
N HIS A 67 22.03 14.11 -7.13
CA HIS A 67 22.97 14.36 -8.22
C HIS A 67 22.23 14.94 -9.41
N SER A 68 22.89 15.77 -10.20
CA SER A 68 22.35 16.33 -11.45
C SER A 68 23.17 15.85 -12.65
N PRO A 69 22.87 14.65 -13.19
CA PRO A 69 23.48 14.15 -14.42
C PRO A 69 23.32 15.13 -15.60
N THR A 70 24.19 14.99 -16.61
CA THR A 70 24.14 15.86 -17.78
C THR A 70 22.92 15.56 -18.65
N GLY A 71 22.30 16.62 -19.21
CA GLY A 71 21.26 16.50 -20.23
C GLY A 71 19.83 16.79 -19.78
N ASN A 72 19.67 17.61 -18.73
CA ASN A 72 18.40 18.11 -18.20
C ASN A 72 17.47 16.97 -17.77
N ALA A 73 16.19 17.01 -18.17
CA ALA A 73 15.18 16.03 -17.76
C ALA A 73 15.66 14.58 -17.99
N LEU A 74 15.47 13.74 -16.97
CA LEU A 74 15.90 12.33 -16.97
C LEU A 74 14.66 11.44 -17.10
N TRP A 75 14.70 10.50 -18.03
CA TRP A 75 13.52 9.71 -18.42
C TRP A 75 13.60 8.25 -17.96
N CYS A 76 14.80 7.67 -17.98
CA CYS A 76 14.97 6.26 -17.68
C CYS A 76 16.22 6.00 -16.86
N ILE A 77 16.15 4.93 -16.05
CA ILE A 77 17.22 4.46 -15.20
C ILE A 77 17.24 2.94 -15.22
N ASP A 78 18.44 2.36 -15.21
CA ASP A 78 18.62 0.92 -15.06
C ASP A 78 19.91 0.60 -14.31
N ILE A 79 19.93 -0.52 -13.60
CA ILE A 79 21.07 -0.99 -12.81
C ILE A 79 21.54 -2.30 -13.41
N ASN A 80 22.86 -2.46 -13.54
CA ASN A 80 23.41 -3.72 -14.05
C ASN A 80 23.21 -4.86 -13.05
N GLN A 81 23.21 -6.11 -13.54
CA GLN A 81 22.96 -7.29 -12.68
C GLN A 81 23.96 -7.46 -11.53
N GLN A 82 25.19 -6.93 -11.68
CA GLN A 82 26.21 -6.94 -10.63
C GLN A 82 26.02 -5.85 -9.57
N GLU A 83 25.05 -4.95 -9.76
CA GLU A 83 24.76 -3.81 -8.87
C GLU A 83 25.97 -2.89 -8.62
N THR A 84 26.82 -2.74 -9.64
CA THR A 84 28.02 -1.89 -9.59
C THR A 84 27.85 -0.59 -10.39
N MET A 85 26.96 -0.58 -11.37
CA MET A 85 26.76 0.55 -12.27
C MET A 85 25.28 0.85 -12.49
N LEU A 86 25.01 2.14 -12.67
CA LEU A 86 23.69 2.69 -12.93
C LEU A 86 23.75 3.55 -14.19
N ALA A 87 22.83 3.32 -15.13
CA ALA A 87 22.71 4.09 -16.36
C ALA A 87 21.48 4.99 -16.30
N VAL A 88 21.63 6.24 -16.71
CA VAL A 88 20.55 7.22 -16.77
C VAL A 88 20.47 7.84 -18.15
N GLY A 89 19.28 7.80 -18.76
CA GLY A 89 18.99 8.42 -20.04
C GLY A 89 18.29 9.77 -19.90
N SER A 90 18.67 10.74 -20.74
CA SER A 90 18.16 12.11 -20.67
C SER A 90 17.36 12.54 -21.91
N GLU A 91 16.63 13.65 -21.77
CA GLU A 91 15.86 14.35 -22.82
C GLU A 91 16.74 14.72 -24.02
N GLU A 92 17.97 15.16 -23.77
CA GLU A 92 18.90 15.60 -24.80
C GLU A 92 19.70 14.46 -25.46
N GLY A 93 19.40 13.20 -25.14
CA GLY A 93 20.12 12.06 -25.71
C GLY A 93 21.44 11.73 -25.03
N HIS A 94 21.68 12.26 -23.83
CA HIS A 94 22.83 11.88 -23.01
C HIS A 94 22.54 10.57 -22.27
N ILE A 95 23.58 9.73 -22.13
CA ILE A 95 23.54 8.51 -21.32
C ILE A 95 24.64 8.62 -20.28
N ASN A 96 24.24 8.86 -19.04
CA ASN A 96 25.14 9.02 -17.91
C ASN A 96 25.33 7.68 -17.22
N ILE A 97 26.58 7.28 -17.00
CA ILE A 97 26.94 6.09 -16.21
C ILE A 97 27.48 6.54 -14.86
N MET A 98 26.88 6.02 -13.81
CA MET A 98 27.27 6.22 -12.42
C MET A 98 27.81 4.90 -11.86
N SER A 99 28.83 4.98 -10.99
CA SER A 99 29.21 3.86 -10.14
C SER A 99 28.39 3.89 -8.87
N ILE A 100 27.91 2.72 -8.46
CA ILE A 100 27.19 2.51 -7.19
C ILE A 100 27.93 1.56 -6.25
N GLU A 101 29.23 1.33 -6.50
CA GLU A 101 30.08 0.49 -5.64
C GLU A 101 30.30 1.14 -4.26
N ASN A 102 30.66 0.31 -3.27
CA ASN A 102 31.04 0.75 -1.92
C ASN A 102 29.99 1.61 -1.18
N ASN A 103 28.71 1.48 -1.54
CA ASN A 103 27.61 2.28 -0.98
C ASN A 103 27.75 3.80 -1.21
N GLU A 104 28.47 4.17 -2.27
CA GLU A 104 28.59 5.54 -2.77
C GLU A 104 27.87 5.67 -4.12
N LEU A 105 27.60 6.89 -4.54
CA LEU A 105 27.07 7.21 -5.87
C LEU A 105 28.01 8.21 -6.52
N THR A 106 28.80 7.77 -7.49
CA THR A 106 29.84 8.58 -8.13
C THR A 106 29.66 8.59 -9.64
N TYR A 107 29.98 9.71 -10.28
CA TYR A 107 29.95 9.81 -11.74
C TYR A 107 31.11 9.01 -12.35
N LYS A 108 30.82 8.18 -13.36
CA LYS A 108 31.82 7.32 -14.01
C LYS A 108 32.14 7.79 -15.43
N SER A 109 31.13 7.94 -16.29
CA SER A 109 31.34 8.30 -17.69
C SER A 109 30.06 8.78 -18.38
N LEU A 110 30.23 9.47 -19.50
CA LEU A 110 29.16 9.87 -20.42
C LEU A 110 29.39 9.21 -21.78
N PHE A 111 28.37 8.55 -22.33
CA PHE A 111 28.48 7.97 -23.68
C PHE A 111 28.34 9.04 -24.76
N ASN A 112 28.71 8.69 -26.00
CA ASN A 112 28.48 9.57 -27.13
C ASN A 112 27.00 9.95 -27.22
N LYS A 113 26.74 11.25 -27.41
CA LYS A 113 25.39 11.79 -27.51
C LYS A 113 24.62 11.12 -28.64
N GLN A 114 23.45 10.57 -28.34
CA GLN A 114 22.53 10.10 -29.38
C GLN A 114 21.52 11.18 -29.77
N LYS A 115 20.93 11.04 -30.96
CA LYS A 115 19.89 11.94 -31.43
C LYS A 115 18.55 11.57 -30.79
N GLY A 116 17.89 12.56 -30.20
CA GLY A 116 16.58 12.40 -29.56
C GLY A 116 16.65 11.92 -28.11
N ARG A 117 15.48 11.89 -27.47
CA ARG A 117 15.31 11.50 -26.06
C ARG A 117 15.67 10.04 -25.84
N VAL A 118 16.31 9.74 -24.72
CA VAL A 118 16.54 8.37 -24.26
C VAL A 118 15.38 7.98 -23.34
N LEU A 119 14.41 7.22 -23.85
CA LEU A 119 13.16 6.96 -23.11
C LEU A 119 13.17 5.65 -22.32
N CYS A 120 14.03 4.71 -22.71
CA CYS A 120 14.25 3.48 -21.99
C CYS A 120 15.69 3.01 -22.17
N CYS A 121 16.24 2.37 -21.14
CA CYS A 121 17.55 1.75 -21.17
C CYS A 121 17.54 0.43 -20.38
N LYS A 122 18.35 -0.54 -20.84
CA LYS A 122 18.55 -1.82 -20.15
C LYS A 122 19.98 -2.33 -20.34
N PHE A 123 20.63 -2.71 -19.25
CA PHE A 123 21.90 -3.45 -19.32
C PHE A 123 21.65 -4.88 -19.81
N ASP A 124 22.65 -5.45 -20.47
CA ASP A 124 22.70 -6.90 -20.66
C ASP A 124 23.10 -7.61 -19.36
N LYS A 125 22.90 -8.93 -19.27
CA LYS A 125 23.28 -9.74 -18.09
C LYS A 125 24.77 -9.61 -17.75
N SER A 126 25.62 -9.39 -18.75
CA SER A 126 27.06 -9.23 -18.53
C SER A 126 27.46 -7.86 -17.99
N GLY A 127 26.59 -6.85 -18.09
CA GLY A 127 26.87 -5.45 -17.77
C GLY A 127 27.86 -4.77 -18.74
N LYS A 128 28.26 -5.44 -19.83
CA LYS A 128 29.22 -4.92 -20.81
C LYS A 128 28.53 -4.18 -21.95
N ARG A 129 27.24 -4.43 -22.16
CA ARG A 129 26.41 -3.76 -23.15
C ARG A 129 25.25 -3.04 -22.48
N LEU A 130 24.92 -1.87 -23.00
CA LEU A 130 23.70 -1.15 -22.64
C LEU A 130 22.86 -1.01 -23.90
N VAL A 131 21.58 -1.31 -23.82
CA VAL A 131 20.63 -1.12 -24.91
C VAL A 131 19.75 0.08 -24.56
N THR A 132 19.50 0.96 -25.52
CA THR A 132 18.67 2.16 -25.32
C THR A 132 17.63 2.30 -26.42
N GLY A 133 16.41 2.66 -26.06
CA GLY A 133 15.35 3.07 -26.99
C GLY A 133 15.26 4.59 -27.10
N SER A 134 15.17 5.07 -28.33
CA SER A 134 14.90 6.47 -28.66
C SER A 134 13.81 6.56 -29.73
N GLU A 135 13.54 7.76 -30.21
CA GLU A 135 12.73 7.94 -31.42
C GLU A 135 13.40 7.26 -32.63
N GLY A 136 12.62 6.41 -33.31
CA GLY A 136 12.94 5.68 -34.53
C GLY A 136 14.02 4.61 -34.43
N CYS A 137 14.67 4.43 -33.27
CA CYS A 137 15.88 3.61 -33.15
C CYS A 137 16.00 2.90 -31.79
N VAL A 138 16.59 1.71 -31.83
CA VAL A 138 17.18 1.03 -30.67
C VAL A 138 18.69 0.96 -30.89
N ARG A 139 19.49 1.33 -29.89
CA ARG A 139 20.96 1.31 -29.97
C ARG A 139 21.56 0.38 -28.95
N ILE A 140 22.64 -0.29 -29.33
CA ILE A 140 23.46 -1.13 -28.44
C ILE A 140 24.78 -0.40 -28.25
N TRP A 141 25.19 -0.23 -26.99
CA TRP A 141 26.37 0.50 -26.58
C TRP A 141 27.37 -0.41 -25.92
N SER A 142 28.66 -0.18 -26.16
CA SER A 142 29.72 -0.76 -25.34
C SER A 142 29.87 0.06 -24.08
N VAL A 143 29.65 -0.55 -22.91
CA VAL A 143 29.76 0.15 -21.61
C VAL A 143 31.20 0.58 -21.32
N LEU A 144 32.18 -0.22 -21.77
CA LEU A 144 33.60 0.10 -21.62
C LEU A 144 34.04 1.28 -22.48
N LYS A 145 33.58 1.35 -23.73
CA LYS A 145 34.02 2.37 -24.70
C LYS A 145 33.11 3.60 -24.75
N GLY A 146 31.88 3.51 -24.24
CA GLY A 146 30.86 4.55 -24.38
C GLY A 146 30.43 4.83 -25.83
N GLN A 147 30.63 3.86 -26.72
CA GLN A 147 30.37 3.96 -28.16
C GLN A 147 29.27 3.00 -28.61
N THR A 148 28.52 3.42 -29.63
CA THR A 148 27.48 2.60 -30.26
C THR A 148 28.11 1.45 -31.06
N LEU A 149 27.69 0.22 -30.76
CA LEU A 149 28.04 -1.01 -31.49
C LEU A 149 27.08 -1.24 -32.65
N HIS A 150 25.77 -1.10 -32.38
CA HIS A 150 24.71 -1.30 -33.37
C HIS A 150 23.64 -0.21 -33.24
N THR A 151 23.09 0.20 -34.39
CA THR A 151 21.90 1.06 -34.48
C THR A 151 20.85 0.31 -35.29
N MET A 152 19.73 -0.02 -34.65
CA MET A 152 18.63 -0.79 -35.22
C MET A 152 17.47 0.17 -35.47
N THR A 153 17.19 0.48 -36.73
CA THR A 153 16.15 1.44 -37.12
C THR A 153 14.80 0.77 -37.25
N LEU A 154 13.75 1.43 -36.74
CA LEU A 154 12.37 1.00 -36.89
C LEU A 154 11.78 1.45 -38.21
N SER A 155 10.62 0.90 -38.59
CA SER A 155 10.04 1.10 -39.93
C SER A 155 9.69 2.56 -40.27
N ALA A 156 9.55 3.44 -39.28
CA ALA A 156 9.32 4.87 -39.49
C ALA A 156 10.12 5.68 -38.45
N LYS A 157 10.55 6.89 -38.85
CA LYS A 157 11.42 7.74 -38.03
C LYS A 157 10.73 8.30 -36.79
N ASP A 158 9.43 8.53 -36.87
CA ASP A 158 8.64 9.18 -35.80
C ASP A 158 8.08 8.17 -34.78
N VAL A 159 8.50 6.91 -34.86
CA VAL A 159 8.06 5.84 -33.96
C VAL A 159 8.84 5.90 -32.67
N ILE A 160 8.15 5.99 -31.54
CA ILE A 160 8.79 6.13 -30.22
C ILE A 160 8.94 4.74 -29.59
N VAL A 161 10.15 4.43 -29.08
CA VAL A 161 10.38 3.22 -28.28
C VAL A 161 10.14 3.52 -26.81
N TRP A 162 9.05 3.01 -26.26
CA TRP A 162 8.64 3.26 -24.88
C TRP A 162 9.23 2.27 -23.89
N SER A 163 9.36 1.02 -24.29
CA SER A 163 9.73 -0.08 -23.41
C SER A 163 10.75 -1.01 -24.06
N LEU A 164 11.61 -1.58 -23.22
CA LEU A 164 12.76 -2.37 -23.64
C LEU A 164 13.05 -3.47 -22.63
N GLN A 165 13.39 -4.66 -23.12
CA GLN A 165 13.91 -5.76 -22.33
C GLN A 165 15.09 -6.42 -23.06
N VAL A 166 16.07 -6.90 -22.30
CA VAL A 166 17.26 -7.61 -22.79
C VAL A 166 17.35 -8.95 -22.07
N LEU A 167 17.26 -10.05 -22.83
CA LEU A 167 17.30 -11.41 -22.33
C LEU A 167 18.75 -11.90 -22.18
N GLY A 168 18.95 -12.96 -21.39
CA GLY A 168 20.23 -13.60 -21.18
C GLY A 168 20.79 -14.30 -22.42
N ASP A 169 19.95 -14.63 -23.39
CA ASP A 169 20.35 -15.17 -24.70
C ASP A 169 20.73 -14.07 -25.72
N ASN A 170 20.95 -12.83 -25.26
CA ASN A 170 21.23 -11.66 -26.10
C ASN A 170 20.04 -11.25 -27.01
N THR A 171 18.81 -11.68 -26.73
CA THR A 171 17.62 -11.18 -27.41
C THR A 171 17.19 -9.83 -26.86
N ILE A 172 16.92 -8.86 -27.75
CA ILE A 172 16.34 -7.56 -27.41
C ILE A 172 14.88 -7.55 -27.81
N VAL A 173 14.02 -7.11 -26.91
CA VAL A 173 12.58 -6.93 -27.16
C VAL A 173 12.23 -5.46 -26.90
N ALA A 174 11.66 -4.77 -27.88
CA ALA A 174 11.22 -3.39 -27.73
C ALA A 174 9.76 -3.20 -28.12
N GLY A 175 9.04 -2.41 -27.32
CA GLY A 175 7.66 -2.01 -27.54
C GLY A 175 7.58 -0.56 -28.00
N ASP A 176 6.79 -0.30 -29.05
CA ASP A 176 6.74 1.01 -29.70
C ASP A 176 5.39 1.73 -29.63
N SER A 177 5.38 3.00 -30.05
CA SER A 177 4.20 3.86 -30.06
C SER A 177 3.09 3.44 -31.01
N VAL A 178 3.35 2.50 -31.94
CA VAL A 178 2.39 2.05 -32.96
C VAL A 178 1.81 0.67 -32.59
N GLY A 179 2.15 0.16 -31.40
CA GLY A 179 1.61 -1.11 -30.89
C GLY A 179 2.37 -2.34 -31.35
N PHE A 180 3.58 -2.18 -31.90
CA PHE A 180 4.43 -3.31 -32.25
C PHE A 180 5.39 -3.68 -31.13
N VAL A 181 5.63 -4.98 -31.02
CA VAL A 181 6.83 -5.51 -30.36
C VAL A 181 7.76 -6.01 -31.45
N THR A 182 8.98 -5.51 -31.43
CA THR A 182 10.04 -5.91 -32.35
C THR A 182 11.16 -6.58 -31.57
N VAL A 183 11.73 -7.63 -32.16
CA VAL A 183 12.69 -8.53 -31.53
C VAL A 183 13.96 -8.58 -32.38
N TRP A 184 15.12 -8.42 -31.74
CA TRP A 184 16.43 -8.44 -32.40
C TRP A 184 17.40 -9.37 -31.70
N ASN A 185 18.38 -9.86 -32.45
CA ASN A 185 19.58 -10.49 -31.90
C ASN A 185 20.63 -9.40 -31.62
N ALA A 186 21.09 -9.28 -30.37
CA ALA A 186 22.04 -8.25 -29.96
C ALA A 186 23.49 -8.50 -30.41
N GLU A 187 23.84 -9.71 -30.86
CA GLU A 187 25.19 -10.05 -31.33
C GLU A 187 25.49 -9.46 -32.70
N ASN A 188 24.50 -9.49 -33.60
CA ASN A 188 24.65 -9.01 -34.97
C ASN A 188 23.71 -7.82 -35.31
N GLY A 189 22.81 -7.44 -34.40
CA GLY A 189 21.86 -6.33 -34.59
C GLY A 189 20.74 -6.64 -35.59
N THR A 190 20.50 -7.91 -35.90
CA THR A 190 19.50 -8.31 -36.90
C THR A 190 18.10 -8.47 -36.29
N GLN A 191 17.08 -8.05 -37.04
CA GLN A 191 15.68 -8.20 -36.62
C GLN A 191 15.24 -9.66 -36.80
N ILE A 192 14.87 -10.31 -35.70
CA ILE A 192 14.35 -11.69 -35.67
C ILE A 192 12.86 -11.70 -36.02
N GLY A 193 12.10 -10.74 -35.51
CA GLY A 193 10.66 -10.71 -35.68
C GLY A 193 10.04 -9.38 -35.32
N ARG A 194 8.85 -9.14 -35.86
CA ARG A 194 8.02 -7.97 -35.56
C ARG A 194 6.56 -8.39 -35.55
N GLN A 195 5.85 -8.06 -34.48
CA GLN A 195 4.46 -8.43 -34.29
C GLN A 195 3.66 -7.26 -33.76
N ARG A 196 2.48 -7.01 -34.33
CA ARG A 196 1.52 -6.05 -33.76
C ARG A 196 0.85 -6.70 -32.56
N VAL A 197 1.13 -6.17 -31.37
CA VAL A 197 0.64 -6.70 -30.10
C VAL A 197 -0.44 -5.82 -29.48
N LEU A 198 -0.58 -4.57 -29.89
CA LEU A 198 -1.61 -3.63 -29.47
C LEU A 198 -2.01 -2.75 -30.66
N ASP A 199 -3.08 -1.98 -30.52
CA ASP A 199 -3.53 -1.08 -31.58
C ASP A 199 -2.73 0.22 -31.58
N ASN A 200 -2.17 0.57 -30.42
CA ASN A 200 -1.38 1.78 -30.16
C ASN A 200 -0.27 1.49 -29.11
N ASN A 201 0.37 2.53 -28.58
CA ASN A 201 1.50 2.51 -27.64
C ASN A 201 1.65 1.26 -26.75
N VAL A 202 2.80 0.60 -26.83
CA VAL A 202 3.28 -0.42 -25.88
C VAL A 202 4.11 0.26 -24.78
N PHE A 203 3.45 0.75 -23.73
CA PHE A 203 4.11 1.50 -22.66
C PHE A 203 5.06 0.67 -21.81
N ALA A 204 4.72 -0.60 -21.54
CA ALA A 204 5.51 -1.45 -20.65
C ALA A 204 5.69 -2.86 -21.20
N LEU A 205 6.86 -3.40 -20.90
CA LEU A 205 7.24 -4.80 -21.11
C LEU A 205 7.83 -5.35 -19.83
N ALA A 206 7.47 -6.57 -19.46
CA ALA A 206 8.05 -7.29 -18.34
C ALA A 206 8.32 -8.75 -18.74
N LEU A 207 9.39 -9.32 -18.18
CA LEU A 207 9.77 -10.72 -18.35
C LEU A 207 9.74 -11.41 -16.99
N ASN A 208 9.43 -12.70 -16.99
CA ASN A 208 9.68 -13.54 -15.82
C ASN A 208 11.16 -13.95 -15.72
N GLU A 209 11.53 -14.52 -14.58
CA GLU A 209 12.91 -14.92 -14.26
C GLU A 209 13.48 -15.96 -15.24
N GLU A 210 12.63 -16.89 -15.72
CA GLU A 210 12.99 -17.92 -16.69
C GLU A 210 13.04 -17.39 -18.15
N GLU A 211 12.66 -16.13 -18.39
CA GLU A 211 12.64 -15.48 -19.69
C GLU A 211 11.81 -16.21 -20.77
N ASP A 212 10.82 -17.00 -20.34
CA ASP A 212 9.91 -17.76 -21.20
C ASP A 212 8.49 -17.15 -21.26
N ARG A 213 8.22 -16.11 -20.46
CA ARG A 213 7.01 -15.30 -20.49
C ARG A 213 7.35 -13.82 -20.68
N LEU A 214 6.73 -13.21 -21.69
CA LEU A 214 6.79 -11.78 -21.95
C LEU A 214 5.39 -11.19 -21.76
N VAL A 215 5.29 -10.17 -20.93
CA VAL A 215 4.05 -9.43 -20.69
C VAL A 215 4.18 -8.05 -21.29
N CYS A 216 3.16 -7.63 -22.05
CA CYS A 216 3.08 -6.29 -22.59
C CYS A 216 1.75 -5.62 -22.25
N SER A 217 1.80 -4.30 -22.07
CA SER A 217 0.62 -3.48 -21.83
C SER A 217 0.77 -2.11 -22.47
N GLY A 218 -0.33 -1.37 -22.55
CA GLY A 218 -0.34 -0.11 -23.26
C GLY A 218 -1.64 0.67 -23.17
N MET A 219 -1.83 1.53 -24.16
CA MET A 219 -2.97 2.44 -24.21
C MET A 219 -4.24 1.79 -24.73
N GLU A 220 -4.14 1.11 -25.87
CA GLU A 220 -5.30 0.61 -26.61
C GLU A 220 -5.02 -0.77 -27.22
N PRO A 221 -5.85 -1.78 -26.90
CA PRO A 221 -6.81 -1.80 -25.79
C PRO A 221 -6.08 -1.82 -24.41
N PRO A 222 -6.71 -1.41 -23.29
CA PRO A 222 -6.12 -1.41 -21.94
C PRO A 222 -6.00 -2.83 -21.37
N LEU A 223 -5.34 -3.70 -22.12
CA LEU A 223 -5.20 -5.13 -21.85
C LEU A 223 -3.76 -5.45 -21.51
N ILE A 224 -3.61 -6.48 -20.69
CA ILE A 224 -2.34 -7.12 -20.45
C ILE A 224 -2.30 -8.36 -21.34
N ARG A 225 -1.31 -8.43 -22.24
CA ARG A 225 -1.11 -9.61 -23.10
C ARG A 225 0.14 -10.33 -22.65
N VAL A 226 0.01 -11.64 -22.47
CA VAL A 226 1.09 -12.54 -22.07
C VAL A 226 1.47 -13.37 -23.29
N TYR A 227 2.75 -13.44 -23.59
CA TYR A 227 3.35 -14.24 -24.66
C TYR A 227 4.25 -15.31 -24.06
N SER A 228 4.27 -16.48 -24.68
CA SER A 228 5.17 -17.58 -24.33
C SER A 228 6.26 -17.70 -25.38
N LYS A 229 7.51 -17.84 -24.95
CA LYS A 229 8.62 -18.18 -25.83
C LYS A 229 8.47 -19.65 -26.22
N THR A 230 8.29 -19.93 -27.51
CA THR A 230 7.98 -21.28 -28.00
C THR A 230 8.94 -21.67 -29.12
N LYS A 231 9.52 -22.86 -29.01
CA LYS A 231 10.29 -23.47 -30.10
C LYS A 231 9.34 -24.07 -31.12
N ILE A 232 9.36 -23.53 -32.34
CA ILE A 232 8.61 -24.05 -33.48
C ILE A 232 9.60 -24.81 -34.36
N ARG A 233 9.38 -26.13 -34.46
CA ARG A 233 10.10 -27.00 -35.40
C ARG A 233 9.35 -27.03 -36.73
N ARG A 234 10.02 -26.70 -37.82
CA ARG A 234 9.52 -26.88 -39.19
C ARG A 234 10.61 -27.54 -40.02
N GLU A 235 10.33 -28.77 -40.46
CA GLU A 235 11.28 -29.60 -41.22
C GLU A 235 12.63 -29.72 -40.49
N GLU A 236 13.73 -29.26 -41.10
CA GLU A 236 15.08 -29.24 -40.54
C GLU A 236 15.44 -27.96 -39.77
N SER A 237 14.49 -27.02 -39.60
CA SER A 237 14.72 -25.74 -38.93
C SER A 237 13.97 -25.63 -37.59
N GLU A 238 14.70 -25.26 -36.53
CA GLU A 238 14.11 -24.82 -35.27
C GLU A 238 14.18 -23.30 -35.18
N SER A 239 13.05 -22.65 -34.88
CA SER A 239 13.02 -21.22 -34.60
C SER A 239 12.24 -20.92 -33.33
N GLU A 240 12.77 -19.99 -32.53
CA GLU A 240 12.06 -19.50 -31.35
C GLU A 240 11.18 -18.30 -31.72
N ARG A 241 9.92 -18.34 -31.29
CA ARG A 241 8.98 -17.24 -31.48
C ARG A 241 8.18 -16.96 -30.23
N TRP A 242 7.83 -15.69 -30.06
CA TRP A 242 6.86 -15.26 -29.07
C TRP A 242 5.45 -15.49 -29.60
N ILE A 243 4.67 -16.31 -28.89
CA ILE A 243 3.29 -16.63 -29.26
C ILE A 243 2.38 -16.13 -28.16
N LYS A 244 1.28 -15.44 -28.53
CA LYS A 244 0.28 -14.98 -27.56
C LYS A 244 -0.26 -16.17 -26.78
N TYR A 245 -0.08 -16.13 -25.47
CA TYR A 245 -0.46 -17.20 -24.56
C TYR A 245 -1.81 -16.93 -23.87
N ILE A 246 -1.95 -15.76 -23.25
CA ILE A 246 -3.15 -15.31 -22.51
C ILE A 246 -3.34 -13.80 -22.69
N GLN A 247 -4.57 -13.32 -22.47
CA GLN A 247 -4.89 -11.91 -22.35
C GLN A 247 -5.75 -11.68 -21.09
N ARG A 248 -5.46 -10.60 -20.36
CA ARG A 248 -6.20 -10.18 -19.16
C ARG A 248 -6.83 -8.80 -19.39
N ASP A 249 -8.10 -8.67 -18.99
CA ASP A 249 -8.88 -7.44 -19.00
C ASP A 249 -9.12 -7.04 -17.53
N VAL A 250 -8.15 -6.33 -16.95
CA VAL A 250 -8.08 -6.08 -15.49
C VAL A 250 -7.89 -4.61 -15.14
N HIS A 251 -7.86 -3.72 -16.11
CA HIS A 251 -7.76 -2.27 -15.90
C HIS A 251 -8.87 -1.56 -16.66
N LYS A 252 -9.29 -0.40 -16.15
CA LYS A 252 -10.32 0.43 -16.77
C LYS A 252 -9.73 1.56 -17.63
N HIS A 253 -8.42 1.76 -17.55
CA HIS A 253 -7.66 2.73 -18.34
C HIS A 253 -6.31 2.14 -18.78
N CYS A 254 -5.53 2.89 -19.55
CA CYS A 254 -4.18 2.53 -19.99
C CYS A 254 -3.29 2.05 -18.85
N VAL A 255 -2.50 1.01 -19.14
CA VAL A 255 -1.56 0.39 -18.20
C VAL A 255 -0.15 0.87 -18.56
N LYS A 256 0.42 1.70 -17.68
CA LYS A 256 1.70 2.39 -17.93
C LYS A 256 2.91 1.59 -17.47
N SER A 257 2.76 0.73 -16.46
CA SER A 257 3.88 0.00 -15.86
C SER A 257 3.53 -1.45 -15.57
N LEU A 258 4.54 -2.31 -15.69
CA LEU A 258 4.46 -3.75 -15.45
C LEU A 258 5.71 -4.22 -14.71
N ALA A 259 5.52 -5.16 -13.80
CA ALA A 259 6.59 -5.97 -13.22
C ALA A 259 6.13 -7.43 -13.08
N MET A 260 7.08 -8.35 -13.07
CA MET A 260 6.82 -9.76 -12.82
C MET A 260 7.65 -10.26 -11.65
N ALA A 261 7.08 -11.17 -10.86
CA ALA A 261 7.74 -11.91 -9.79
C ALA A 261 7.24 -13.36 -9.84
N GLY A 262 8.07 -14.27 -10.34
CA GLY A 262 7.62 -15.61 -10.71
C GLY A 262 6.39 -15.57 -11.64
N PRO A 263 5.26 -16.21 -11.28
CA PRO A 263 4.05 -16.21 -12.10
C PRO A 263 3.20 -14.93 -11.94
N LEU A 264 3.47 -14.11 -10.92
CA LEU A 264 2.68 -12.92 -10.61
C LEU A 264 3.01 -11.78 -11.58
N ILE A 265 1.95 -11.13 -12.08
CA ILE A 265 2.02 -9.93 -12.89
C ILE A 265 1.48 -8.79 -12.03
N VAL A 266 2.32 -7.79 -11.80
CA VAL A 266 1.94 -6.55 -11.15
C VAL A 266 1.77 -5.48 -12.23
N SER A 267 0.63 -4.82 -12.25
CA SER A 267 0.31 -3.79 -13.23
C SER A 267 -0.28 -2.55 -12.59
N GLY A 268 0.10 -1.39 -13.14
CA GLY A 268 -0.37 -0.08 -12.71
C GLY A 268 -0.62 0.84 -13.90
N GLY A 269 -1.66 1.66 -13.79
CA GLY A 269 -2.14 2.49 -14.89
C GLY A 269 -2.69 3.83 -14.43
N LEU A 270 -3.33 4.53 -15.37
CA LEU A 270 -3.94 5.83 -15.09
C LEU A 270 -5.20 5.71 -14.21
N ASP A 271 -5.82 4.53 -14.15
CA ASP A 271 -6.97 4.27 -13.27
C ASP A 271 -6.63 4.30 -11.76
N GLY A 272 -5.33 4.37 -11.43
CA GLY A 272 -4.84 4.47 -10.05
C GLY A 272 -4.92 3.17 -9.26
N ILE A 273 -5.40 2.09 -9.87
CA ILE A 273 -5.54 0.78 -9.23
C ILE A 273 -4.25 0.00 -9.44
N LEU A 274 -3.72 -0.57 -8.36
CA LEU A 274 -2.67 -1.57 -8.43
C LEU A 274 -3.34 -2.93 -8.63
N THR A 275 -3.01 -3.63 -9.72
CA THR A 275 -3.54 -4.97 -9.95
C THR A 275 -2.44 -6.01 -9.86
N ILE A 276 -2.70 -7.08 -9.11
CA ILE A 276 -1.89 -8.28 -9.07
C ILE A 276 -2.69 -9.39 -9.73
N SER A 277 -2.15 -9.93 -10.83
CA SER A 277 -2.73 -11.04 -11.58
C SER A 277 -1.67 -12.10 -11.81
N SER A 278 -1.97 -13.12 -12.62
CA SER A 278 -1.01 -14.18 -12.94
C SER A 278 -0.90 -14.41 -14.45
N SER A 279 0.31 -14.80 -14.83
CA SER A 279 0.70 -15.20 -16.17
C SER A 279 0.25 -16.63 -16.55
N GLU A 280 -0.38 -17.36 -15.64
CA GLU A 280 -0.88 -18.73 -15.85
C GLU A 280 -2.37 -18.76 -16.23
N ARG A 281 -2.84 -19.85 -16.86
CA ARG A 281 -4.23 -19.95 -17.37
C ARG A 281 -5.26 -20.14 -16.25
N ASN A 282 -4.99 -21.05 -15.31
CA ASN A 282 -5.96 -21.48 -14.30
C ASN A 282 -6.14 -20.48 -13.14
N SER A 283 -5.50 -19.32 -13.21
CA SER A 283 -5.47 -18.32 -12.14
C SER A 283 -6.62 -17.29 -12.23
N GLU A 284 -7.68 -17.54 -13.00
CA GLU A 284 -8.77 -16.56 -13.23
C GLU A 284 -9.46 -16.07 -11.95
N ARG A 285 -9.34 -16.80 -10.83
CA ARG A 285 -9.79 -16.39 -9.50
C ARG A 285 -8.76 -15.57 -8.68
N ASN A 286 -7.56 -15.35 -9.19
CA ASN A 286 -6.42 -14.77 -8.44
C ASN A 286 -6.09 -13.33 -8.88
N VAL A 287 -7.10 -12.53 -9.26
CA VAL A 287 -6.89 -11.10 -9.54
C VAL A 287 -7.20 -10.31 -8.28
N ALA A 288 -6.19 -9.66 -7.70
CA ALA A 288 -6.35 -8.75 -6.58
C ALA A 288 -6.19 -7.30 -7.07
N GLN A 289 -7.15 -6.44 -6.75
CA GLN A 289 -7.13 -5.03 -7.13
C GLN A 289 -7.07 -4.15 -5.89
N HIS A 290 -5.91 -3.55 -5.65
CA HIS A 290 -5.69 -2.64 -4.54
C HIS A 290 -5.93 -1.20 -4.97
N ALA A 291 -6.88 -0.55 -4.30
CA ALA A 291 -7.13 0.87 -4.51
C ALA A 291 -6.03 1.73 -3.84
N PRO A 292 -5.81 2.97 -4.30
CA PRO A 292 -4.71 3.82 -3.82
C PRO A 292 -5.02 4.44 -2.46
N PHE A 293 -5.05 3.60 -1.42
CA PHE A 293 -5.37 4.03 -0.05
C PHE A 293 -4.19 4.76 0.59
N LEU A 294 -4.52 5.77 1.40
CA LEU A 294 -3.51 6.47 2.19
C LEU A 294 -3.00 5.55 3.29
N LYS A 295 -1.67 5.51 3.47
CA LYS A 295 -1.07 4.81 4.62
C LYS A 295 -1.46 5.51 5.93
N GLY A 296 -1.75 4.72 6.96
CA GLY A 296 -2.09 5.21 8.31
C GLY A 296 -3.56 5.64 8.43
N SER A 297 -3.92 6.24 9.56
CA SER A 297 -5.32 6.60 9.83
C SER A 297 -5.87 7.58 8.79
N VAL A 298 -6.94 7.20 8.10
CA VAL A 298 -7.64 8.02 7.08
C VAL A 298 -8.85 8.73 7.67
N ALA A 299 -9.34 8.27 8.83
CA ALA A 299 -10.51 8.80 9.48
C ALA A 299 -10.31 8.87 11.00
N SER A 300 -10.93 9.86 11.63
CA SER A 300 -10.99 10.02 13.08
C SER A 300 -12.42 10.39 13.47
N MET A 301 -12.91 9.92 14.61
CA MET A 301 -14.31 10.11 14.99
C MET A 301 -14.43 10.68 16.42
N ALA A 302 -15.31 11.66 16.58
CA ALA A 302 -15.78 12.12 17.88
C ALA A 302 -17.19 11.56 18.10
N THR A 303 -17.25 10.45 18.83
CA THR A 303 -18.43 9.59 18.97
C THR A 303 -19.63 10.35 19.55
N GLU A 304 -19.43 11.05 20.67
CA GLU A 304 -20.50 11.78 21.39
C GLU A 304 -21.10 12.89 20.54
N SER A 305 -20.26 13.60 19.78
CA SER A 305 -20.68 14.67 18.88
C SER A 305 -21.16 14.17 17.51
N ARG A 306 -21.10 12.86 17.24
CA ARG A 306 -21.38 12.22 15.94
C ARG A 306 -20.65 12.92 14.77
N LEU A 307 -19.37 13.26 14.97
CA LEU A 307 -18.53 13.91 13.96
C LEU A 307 -17.47 12.95 13.42
N LEU A 308 -17.25 13.04 12.11
CA LEU A 308 -16.26 12.26 11.38
C LEU A 308 -15.29 13.21 10.67
N LEU A 309 -14.01 13.05 10.97
CA LEU A 309 -12.91 13.70 10.27
C LEU A 309 -12.37 12.76 9.20
N LEU A 310 -12.32 13.21 7.96
CA LEU A 310 -11.77 12.47 6.82
C LEU A 310 -10.51 13.16 6.31
N ARG A 311 -9.42 12.39 6.20
CA ARG A 311 -8.15 12.84 5.63
C ARG A 311 -8.09 12.52 4.14
N TYR A 312 -7.74 13.53 3.35
CA TYR A 312 -7.39 13.42 1.95
C TYR A 312 -5.93 13.87 1.76
N PRO A 313 -5.29 13.59 0.61
CA PRO A 313 -3.91 14.00 0.33
C PRO A 313 -3.59 15.46 0.67
N HIS A 314 -4.48 16.39 0.32
CA HIS A 314 -4.25 17.84 0.44
C HIS A 314 -5.36 18.58 1.21
N SER A 315 -6.28 17.85 1.85
CA SER A 315 -7.31 18.49 2.67
C SER A 315 -7.83 17.58 3.76
N VAL A 316 -8.36 18.16 4.82
CA VAL A 316 -9.13 17.47 5.83
C VAL A 316 -10.58 17.95 5.77
N GLN A 317 -11.53 17.03 5.87
CA GLN A 317 -12.96 17.36 5.85
C GLN A 317 -13.61 16.90 7.15
N LEU A 318 -14.38 17.78 7.78
CA LEU A 318 -15.19 17.45 8.95
C LEU A 318 -16.64 17.29 8.53
N TRP A 319 -17.24 16.18 8.92
CA TRP A 319 -18.61 15.80 8.61
C TRP A 319 -19.39 15.54 9.89
N ARG A 320 -20.64 15.97 9.92
CA ARG A 320 -21.65 15.49 10.86
C ARG A 320 -22.31 14.26 10.28
N LEU A 321 -22.31 13.17 11.03
CA LEU A 321 -22.94 11.93 10.61
C LEU A 321 -24.47 12.08 10.52
N ALA A 322 -25.07 11.22 9.70
CA ALA A 322 -26.51 11.11 9.62
C ALA A 322 -27.11 10.65 10.95
N SER A 323 -28.34 11.08 11.21
CA SER A 323 -29.17 10.55 12.30
C SER A 323 -30.34 9.78 11.72
N ALA A 324 -30.61 8.59 12.24
CA ALA A 324 -31.79 7.81 11.91
C ALA A 324 -33.05 8.38 12.58
N VAL A 325 -34.22 8.14 12.00
CA VAL A 325 -35.51 8.34 12.70
C VAL A 325 -35.63 7.24 13.77
N VAL A 326 -35.78 7.63 15.02
CA VAL A 326 -36.01 6.69 16.13
C VAL A 326 -37.42 6.12 15.99
N ARG A 327 -37.55 4.80 15.77
CA ARG A 327 -38.84 4.10 15.78
C ARG A 327 -39.30 3.81 17.21
N PRO A 328 -40.62 3.77 17.50
CA PRO A 328 -41.15 3.43 18.81
C PRO A 328 -40.64 2.09 19.35
N GLU A 329 -40.50 1.95 20.66
CA GLU A 329 -39.90 0.78 21.33
C GLU A 329 -40.60 -0.55 21.00
N GLU A 330 -41.91 -0.54 20.75
CA GLU A 330 -42.71 -1.73 20.41
C GLU A 330 -42.26 -2.38 19.08
N GLU A 331 -41.78 -1.59 18.10
CA GLU A 331 -41.27 -2.10 16.81
C GLU A 331 -39.80 -2.56 16.88
N GLN A 332 -39.07 -2.20 17.94
CA GLN A 332 -37.67 -2.60 18.12
C GLN A 332 -37.54 -4.02 18.66
N GLN A 333 -38.57 -4.52 19.36
CA GLN A 333 -38.60 -5.88 19.91
C GLN A 333 -38.76 -6.97 18.83
N GLU A 334 -39.53 -6.71 17.76
CA GLU A 334 -39.65 -7.62 16.60
C GLU A 334 -38.32 -7.84 15.86
N ARG A 335 -37.35 -6.93 16.03
CA ARG A 335 -36.04 -6.97 15.37
C ARG A 335 -35.11 -8.07 15.92
N TRP A 336 -35.33 -8.51 17.16
CA TRP A 336 -34.48 -9.52 17.80
C TRP A 336 -34.82 -10.96 17.36
N ASP A 337 -35.98 -11.18 16.74
CA ASP A 337 -36.41 -12.46 16.17
C ASP A 337 -35.98 -12.63 14.70
N GLN A 338 -35.31 -11.64 14.11
CA GLN A 338 -34.84 -11.71 12.73
C GLN A 338 -33.57 -12.58 12.60
N PRO A 339 -33.40 -13.30 11.48
CA PRO A 339 -32.21 -14.12 11.26
C PRO A 339 -30.93 -13.28 11.24
N VAL A 340 -29.84 -13.86 11.77
CA VAL A 340 -28.50 -13.24 11.79
C VAL A 340 -28.08 -12.88 10.36
N GLY A 341 -27.80 -11.60 10.12
CA GLY A 341 -27.41 -11.08 8.80
C GLY A 341 -28.52 -10.30 8.08
N HIS A 342 -29.73 -10.21 8.65
CA HIS A 342 -30.77 -9.31 8.15
C HIS A 342 -30.34 -7.85 8.29
N SER A 343 -30.41 -7.09 7.20
CA SER A 343 -30.12 -5.67 7.16
C SER A 343 -31.34 -4.91 6.65
N GLU A 344 -31.78 -3.91 7.41
CA GLU A 344 -32.85 -3.00 6.98
C GLU A 344 -32.29 -1.61 6.75
N ASP A 345 -32.72 -1.00 5.64
CA ASP A 345 -32.44 0.39 5.36
C ASP A 345 -33.27 1.25 6.32
N VAL A 346 -32.58 2.04 7.15
CA VAL A 346 -33.21 2.93 8.13
C VAL A 346 -33.47 4.29 7.49
N VAL A 347 -34.66 4.84 7.71
CA VAL A 347 -35.01 6.19 7.23
C VAL A 347 -34.13 7.22 7.93
N VAL A 348 -33.41 8.00 7.13
CA VAL A 348 -32.51 9.05 7.61
C VAL A 348 -33.32 10.29 8.00
N ALA A 349 -33.27 10.68 9.27
CA ALA A 349 -33.90 11.90 9.78
C ALA A 349 -33.14 13.17 9.34
N LYS A 350 -31.80 13.11 9.36
CA LYS A 350 -30.92 14.19 8.89
C LYS A 350 -29.81 13.61 8.04
N ALA A 351 -29.66 14.12 6.82
CA ALA A 351 -28.59 13.75 5.92
C ALA A 351 -27.22 14.13 6.52
N PRO A 352 -26.14 13.40 6.16
CA PRO A 352 -24.81 13.76 6.61
C PRO A 352 -24.43 15.13 6.05
N GLN A 353 -23.80 15.97 6.87
CA GLN A 353 -23.49 17.35 6.51
C GLN A 353 -21.99 17.60 6.57
N LYS A 354 -21.42 18.12 5.49
CA LYS A 354 -20.06 18.64 5.49
C LYS A 354 -20.03 19.96 6.23
N LEU A 355 -19.33 20.01 7.37
CA LEU A 355 -19.21 21.20 8.19
C LEU A 355 -18.03 22.07 7.73
N LEU A 356 -16.89 21.44 7.48
CA LEU A 356 -15.63 22.14 7.24
C LEU A 356 -14.78 21.42 6.19
N GLN A 357 -14.02 22.19 5.42
CA GLN A 357 -12.88 21.67 4.66
C GLN A 357 -11.67 22.58 4.88
N LEU A 358 -10.61 22.02 5.47
CA LEU A 358 -9.32 22.66 5.60
C LEU A 358 -8.43 22.17 4.45
N LYS A 359 -8.06 23.07 3.55
CA LYS A 359 -7.09 22.77 2.49
C LYS A 359 -5.69 23.17 2.97
N VAL A 360 -4.73 22.30 2.71
CA VAL A 360 -3.32 22.64 2.90
C VAL A 360 -2.91 23.60 1.80
N ARG A 361 -1.86 24.41 2.05
CA ARG A 361 -1.20 25.15 0.99
C ARG A 361 -0.85 24.18 -0.14
N GLU A 362 -1.04 24.65 -1.38
CA GLU A 362 -0.75 23.86 -2.58
C GLU A 362 0.61 23.19 -2.40
N LYS A 363 0.72 21.93 -2.83
CA LYS A 363 1.95 21.10 -2.84
C LYS A 363 2.33 20.29 -1.57
N SER A 364 1.71 20.48 -0.40
CA SER A 364 2.03 19.64 0.79
C SER A 364 1.04 18.48 1.00
N PHE A 365 1.55 17.29 1.32
CA PHE A 365 0.75 16.10 1.62
C PHE A 365 0.47 15.95 3.12
N ILE A 366 -0.77 15.58 3.49
CA ILE A 366 -1.16 15.31 4.89
C ILE A 366 -0.82 13.87 5.27
N GLN A 367 0.17 13.69 6.13
CA GLN A 367 0.60 12.37 6.61
C GLN A 367 -0.27 11.84 7.77
N ALA A 368 -0.85 12.72 8.57
CA ALA A 368 -1.72 12.33 9.68
C ALA A 368 -2.75 13.42 9.98
N ALA A 369 -3.94 13.03 10.46
CA ALA A 369 -4.95 13.94 10.98
C ALA A 369 -5.78 13.24 12.06
N ALA A 370 -6.18 13.99 13.08
CA ALA A 370 -7.02 13.48 14.16
C ALA A 370 -7.96 14.56 14.69
N LEU A 371 -9.08 14.10 15.23
CA LEU A 371 -10.09 14.90 15.94
C LEU A 371 -10.12 14.40 17.38
N SER A 372 -10.13 15.30 18.36
CA SER A 372 -10.27 14.91 19.75
C SER A 372 -11.67 14.33 20.03
N PRO A 373 -11.80 13.38 20.98
CA PRO A 373 -13.10 12.75 21.29
C PRO A 373 -14.21 13.72 21.69
N ASP A 374 -13.85 14.82 22.36
CA ASP A 374 -14.73 15.93 22.77
C ASP A 374 -15.07 16.91 21.63
N ALA A 375 -14.50 16.71 20.44
CA ALA A 375 -14.62 17.59 19.28
C ALA A 375 -14.16 19.05 19.51
N GLU A 376 -13.32 19.32 20.50
CA GLU A 376 -12.76 20.65 20.74
C GLU A 376 -11.47 20.93 19.94
N TRP A 377 -10.76 19.88 19.51
CA TRP A 377 -9.44 20.01 18.89
C TRP A 377 -9.39 19.26 17.56
N ILE A 378 -8.86 19.94 16.55
CA ILE A 378 -8.55 19.36 15.24
C ILE A 378 -7.07 19.55 14.96
N CYS A 379 -6.42 18.45 14.57
CA CYS A 379 -5.00 18.45 14.26
C CYS A 379 -4.72 17.74 12.94
N TYR A 380 -3.84 18.30 12.13
CA TYR A 380 -3.25 17.60 11.01
C TYR A 380 -1.76 17.92 10.87
N SER A 381 -1.01 16.96 10.33
CA SER A 381 0.40 17.11 10.03
C SER A 381 0.66 16.90 8.56
N THR A 382 1.50 17.77 7.99
CA THR A 382 2.23 17.51 6.74
C THR A 382 3.66 17.08 7.09
N LEU A 383 4.54 16.96 6.10
CA LEU A 383 5.98 16.76 6.34
C LEU A 383 6.66 17.96 7.02
N THR A 384 6.16 19.18 6.80
CA THR A 384 6.85 20.42 7.18
C THR A 384 6.08 21.26 8.18
N GLU A 385 4.76 21.10 8.27
CA GLU A 385 3.91 21.85 9.20
C GLU A 385 3.00 20.91 10.00
N LEU A 386 2.87 21.20 11.30
CA LEU A 386 1.78 20.73 12.12
C LEU A 386 0.76 21.87 12.27
N ARG A 387 -0.50 21.56 12.08
CA ARG A 387 -1.61 22.50 12.23
C ARG A 387 -2.50 21.99 13.33
N PHE A 388 -2.50 22.73 14.43
CA PHE A 388 -3.26 22.45 15.63
C PHE A 388 -4.22 23.62 15.89
N SER A 389 -5.51 23.33 15.90
CA SER A 389 -6.55 24.36 16.00
C SER A 389 -7.65 23.91 16.94
N ARG A 390 -8.25 24.90 17.62
CA ARG A 390 -9.46 24.72 18.39
C ARG A 390 -10.68 24.79 17.47
N LEU A 391 -11.63 23.90 17.70
CA LEU A 391 -12.89 23.80 16.99
C LEU A 391 -14.02 24.23 17.94
N THR A 392 -14.82 25.21 17.52
CA THR A 392 -16.12 25.49 18.13
C THR A 392 -17.19 25.11 17.12
N LEU A 393 -18.25 24.44 17.55
CA LEU A 393 -19.31 23.97 16.64
C LEU A 393 -20.45 24.99 16.48
N GLU A 394 -20.67 25.84 17.49
CA GLU A 394 -21.81 26.76 17.56
C GLU A 394 -21.38 28.15 18.10
N PRO A 395 -21.12 29.14 17.21
CA PRO A 395 -21.01 29.01 15.75
C PRO A 395 -19.76 28.20 15.35
N LEU A 396 -19.82 27.58 14.16
CA LEU A 396 -18.69 26.85 13.62
C LEU A 396 -17.50 27.79 13.40
N ALA A 397 -16.43 27.62 14.17
CA ALA A 397 -15.19 28.36 13.99
C ALA A 397 -13.98 27.47 14.26
N VAL A 398 -12.89 27.78 13.54
CA VAL A 398 -11.60 27.11 13.70
C VAL A 398 -10.60 28.18 14.09
N LYS A 399 -10.18 28.17 15.36
CA LYS A 399 -9.22 29.14 15.88
C LYS A 399 -7.86 28.48 15.99
N ARG A 400 -6.88 29.02 15.28
CA ARG A 400 -5.49 28.58 15.39
C ARG A 400 -4.91 29.09 16.71
N LEU A 401 -4.15 28.24 17.39
CA LEU A 401 -3.28 28.67 18.48
C LEU A 401 -1.98 29.18 17.85
N GLU A 402 -1.62 30.43 18.16
CA GLU A 402 -0.39 31.06 17.62
C GLU A 402 0.56 31.54 18.73
N GLU A 403 0.07 31.69 19.96
CA GLU A 403 0.84 32.16 21.12
C GLU A 403 1.15 30.99 22.06
N ASP A 404 2.29 31.06 22.75
CA ASP A 404 2.73 30.13 23.81
C ASP A 404 2.74 28.63 23.44
N LEU A 405 2.96 28.29 22.17
CA LEU A 405 3.12 26.90 21.74
C LEU A 405 4.52 26.35 22.07
N PRO A 406 4.61 25.12 22.61
CA PRO A 406 5.89 24.48 22.91
C PRO A 406 6.67 24.17 21.63
N SER A 407 8.00 24.27 21.67
CA SER A 407 8.86 24.04 20.51
C SER A 407 8.85 22.58 20.04
N GLU A 408 8.50 21.64 20.92
CA GLU A 408 8.35 20.22 20.62
C GLU A 408 7.12 19.90 19.77
N LEU A 409 6.19 20.86 19.59
CA LEU A 409 4.99 20.74 18.77
C LEU A 409 5.34 20.75 17.26
N THR A 410 5.89 19.63 16.81
CA THR A 410 6.51 19.45 15.49
C THR A 410 5.66 18.52 14.61
N PRO A 411 5.92 18.50 13.28
CA PRO A 411 5.26 17.57 12.37
C PRO A 411 5.37 16.11 12.83
N ALA A 412 4.26 15.37 12.75
CA ALA A 412 4.12 14.03 13.30
C ALA A 412 3.51 13.05 12.29
N SER A 413 3.98 11.80 12.31
CA SER A 413 3.44 10.71 11.49
C SER A 413 2.18 10.08 12.08
N HIS A 414 2.01 10.18 13.39
CA HIS A 414 0.84 9.70 14.12
C HIS A 414 0.41 10.78 15.10
N ILE A 415 -0.90 10.99 15.17
CA ILE A 415 -1.55 11.96 16.05
C ILE A 415 -2.61 11.19 16.81
N LEU A 416 -2.51 11.16 18.14
CA LEU A 416 -3.47 10.50 19.02
C LEU A 416 -3.94 11.48 20.09
N PHE A 417 -5.25 11.49 20.33
CA PHE A 417 -5.84 12.11 21.50
C PHE A 417 -6.22 11.01 22.49
N THR A 418 -6.03 11.26 23.78
CA THR A 418 -6.55 10.37 24.82
C THR A 418 -8.07 10.40 24.82
N GLU A 419 -8.71 9.36 25.38
CA GLU A 419 -10.18 9.25 25.41
C GLU A 419 -10.86 10.47 26.06
N GLN A 420 -10.23 11.07 27.08
CA GLN A 420 -10.77 12.27 27.72
C GLN A 420 -10.55 13.57 26.92
N GLY A 421 -9.86 13.54 25.78
CA GLY A 421 -9.54 14.73 24.98
C GLY A 421 -8.51 15.68 25.62
N LYS A 422 -7.96 15.33 26.79
CA LYS A 422 -7.08 16.21 27.58
C LYS A 422 -5.59 16.08 27.27
N GLN A 423 -5.20 15.09 26.48
CA GLN A 423 -3.80 14.89 26.11
C GLN A 423 -3.67 14.61 24.62
N LEU A 424 -2.56 15.08 24.07
CA LEU A 424 -2.16 14.91 22.69
C LEU A 424 -0.82 14.19 22.66
N LEU A 425 -0.73 13.14 21.86
CA LEU A 425 0.48 12.39 21.62
C LEU A 425 0.88 12.54 20.14
N LEU A 426 2.11 12.98 19.92
CA LEU A 426 2.68 13.21 18.57
C LEU A 426 3.92 12.36 18.37
N LEU A 427 3.92 11.53 17.33
CA LEU A 427 5.07 10.71 16.97
C LEU A 427 5.92 11.38 15.89
N ASP A 428 7.16 11.75 16.23
CA ASP A 428 8.15 12.21 15.28
C ASP A 428 8.61 11.03 14.37
N PRO A 429 8.38 11.10 13.05
CA PRO A 429 8.74 10.03 12.12
C PRO A 429 10.25 9.78 12.01
N SER A 430 11.09 10.78 12.30
CA SER A 430 12.53 10.71 12.06
C SER A 430 13.30 10.11 13.24
N THR A 431 12.83 10.38 14.46
CA THR A 431 13.48 9.96 15.70
C THR A 431 12.76 8.82 16.42
N ASN A 432 11.56 8.44 15.98
CA ASN A 432 10.65 7.55 16.70
C ASN A 432 10.38 8.02 18.14
N ARG A 433 10.43 9.33 18.39
CA ARG A 433 10.10 9.91 19.69
C ARG A 433 8.63 10.29 19.75
N LEU A 434 7.97 9.85 20.82
CA LEU A 434 6.59 10.16 21.11
C LEU A 434 6.51 11.27 22.15
N ASN A 435 6.03 12.44 21.75
CA ASN A 435 5.92 13.61 22.60
C ASN A 435 4.51 13.67 23.21
N PHE A 436 4.45 13.90 24.52
CA PHE A 436 3.22 14.00 25.31
C PHE A 436 2.93 15.45 25.63
N PHE A 437 1.72 15.88 25.31
CA PHE A 437 1.22 17.22 25.60
C PHE A 437 -0.05 17.13 26.42
N GLU A 438 -0.17 18.03 27.38
CA GLU A 438 -1.42 18.27 28.09
C GLU A 438 -2.15 19.44 27.43
N LEU A 439 -3.44 19.24 27.18
CA LEU A 439 -4.31 20.20 26.56
C LEU A 439 -5.16 20.89 27.62
N GLN A 440 -5.13 22.20 27.60
CA GLN A 440 -6.00 23.06 28.38
C GLN A 440 -6.71 24.04 27.43
N PRO A 441 -7.80 24.69 27.85
CA PRO A 441 -8.65 25.47 26.95
C PRO A 441 -7.92 26.52 26.11
N ASP A 442 -6.84 27.09 26.65
CA ASP A 442 -6.07 28.19 26.07
C ASP A 442 -4.58 27.88 25.87
N ARG A 443 -4.07 26.75 26.39
CA ARG A 443 -2.64 26.42 26.34
C ARG A 443 -2.37 24.95 26.07
N VAL A 444 -1.25 24.71 25.41
CA VAL A 444 -0.70 23.36 25.17
C VAL A 444 0.60 23.25 25.93
N GLN A 445 0.69 22.32 26.88
CA GLN A 445 1.89 22.16 27.69
C GLN A 445 2.63 20.89 27.32
N PHE A 446 3.88 21.00 26.92
CA PHE A 446 4.76 19.84 26.77
C PHE A 446 5.04 19.21 28.15
N ARG A 447 4.86 17.89 28.26
CA ARG A 447 5.06 17.14 29.50
C ARG A 447 6.33 16.30 29.49
N SER A 448 6.49 15.48 28.45
CA SER A 448 7.57 14.51 28.35
C SER A 448 7.71 13.96 26.93
N SER A 449 8.83 13.30 26.67
CA SER A 449 9.07 12.54 25.43
C SER A 449 9.46 11.11 25.78
N LEU A 450 9.00 10.16 24.98
CA LEU A 450 9.34 8.74 25.08
C LEU A 450 10.06 8.31 23.80
N ASP A 451 11.26 7.77 23.95
CA ASP A 451 12.04 7.21 22.85
C ASP A 451 11.59 5.77 22.54
N LEU A 452 10.73 5.60 21.54
CA LEU A 452 10.34 4.26 21.05
C LEU A 452 11.49 3.62 20.26
N GLY A 453 12.38 4.44 19.67
CA GLY A 453 13.57 4.07 18.92
C GLY A 453 14.57 3.23 19.73
N ALA A 454 14.50 3.29 21.05
CA ALA A 454 15.27 2.41 21.93
C ALA A 454 14.95 0.92 21.68
N GLN A 455 13.68 0.59 21.43
CA GLN A 455 13.18 -0.78 21.26
C GLN A 455 12.81 -1.12 19.82
N LEU A 456 12.28 -0.14 19.07
CA LEU A 456 11.78 -0.29 17.71
C LEU A 456 12.67 0.50 16.76
N LYS A 457 13.53 -0.18 16.00
CA LYS A 457 14.50 0.48 15.12
C LYS A 457 13.91 0.83 13.76
N GLY A 458 12.90 0.09 13.33
CA GLY A 458 12.14 0.40 12.11
C GLY A 458 11.20 1.60 12.29
N THR A 459 10.61 2.02 11.17
CA THR A 459 9.54 3.03 11.15
C THR A 459 8.28 2.49 11.81
N ILE A 460 7.68 3.25 12.72
CA ILE A 460 6.40 2.87 13.34
C ILE A 460 5.29 2.87 12.28
N SER A 461 4.55 1.76 12.19
CA SER A 461 3.42 1.57 11.26
C SER A 461 2.06 1.71 11.93
N HIS A 462 1.96 1.29 13.20
CA HIS A 462 0.74 1.37 14.00
C HIS A 462 1.07 1.85 15.42
N LEU A 463 0.20 2.66 15.98
CA LEU A 463 0.29 3.15 17.35
C LEU A 463 -1.13 3.15 17.95
N VAL A 464 -1.30 2.47 19.08
CA VAL A 464 -2.60 2.37 19.78
C VAL A 464 -2.41 2.59 21.27
N GLU A 465 -3.32 3.36 21.86
CA GLU A 465 -3.41 3.58 23.30
C GLU A 465 -4.62 2.84 23.86
N SER A 466 -4.54 2.40 25.11
CA SER A 466 -5.68 1.81 25.82
C SER A 466 -6.66 2.92 26.17
N LEU A 467 -7.95 2.66 26.10
CA LEU A 467 -8.99 3.63 26.50
C LEU A 467 -8.80 4.10 27.96
N SER A 468 -8.40 3.19 28.86
CA SER A 468 -8.03 3.54 30.25
C SER A 468 -6.78 4.42 30.40
N GLY A 469 -6.03 4.69 29.32
CA GLY A 469 -4.77 5.44 29.33
C GLY A 469 -3.60 4.75 30.06
N GLY A 470 -3.72 3.44 30.35
CA GLY A 470 -2.72 2.68 31.10
C GLY A 470 -1.63 2.01 30.25
N TYR A 471 -1.89 1.76 28.97
CA TYR A 471 -0.98 1.06 28.07
C TYR A 471 -0.90 1.75 26.70
N LEU A 472 0.29 1.67 26.11
CA LEU A 472 0.57 2.09 24.75
C LEU A 472 1.25 0.94 24.02
N ALA A 473 0.81 0.63 22.81
CA ALA A 473 1.45 -0.36 21.95
C ALA A 473 1.80 0.24 20.59
N ALA A 474 2.98 -0.09 20.08
CA ALA A 474 3.44 0.35 18.77
C ALA A 474 4.01 -0.83 17.98
N ALA A 475 3.66 -0.91 16.71
CA ALA A 475 4.22 -1.86 15.76
C ALA A 475 5.19 -1.15 14.81
N SER A 476 6.26 -1.83 14.41
CA SER A 476 7.30 -1.28 13.55
C SER A 476 7.57 -2.16 12.32
N SER A 477 8.16 -1.57 11.28
CA SER A 477 8.53 -2.24 10.03
C SER A 477 9.65 -3.27 10.16
N ASP A 478 10.22 -3.46 11.36
CA ASP A 478 11.15 -4.54 11.71
C ASP A 478 10.43 -5.80 12.26
N ASN A 479 9.10 -5.83 12.18
CA ASN A 479 8.19 -6.89 12.66
C ASN A 479 8.21 -7.08 14.18
N LEU A 480 8.46 -5.99 14.92
CA LEU A 480 8.36 -5.95 16.37
C LEU A 480 7.14 -5.14 16.82
N ILE A 481 6.52 -5.59 17.91
CA ILE A 481 5.48 -4.86 18.62
C ILE A 481 5.99 -4.60 20.04
N GLY A 482 6.21 -3.33 20.36
CA GLY A 482 6.59 -2.87 21.69
C GLY A 482 5.37 -2.45 22.49
N VAL A 483 5.38 -2.69 23.80
CA VAL A 483 4.34 -2.25 24.72
C VAL A 483 4.95 -1.48 25.89
N TRP A 484 4.35 -0.34 26.22
CA TRP A 484 4.73 0.52 27.33
C TRP A 484 3.55 0.64 28.28
N GLN A 485 3.85 0.61 29.58
CA GLN A 485 2.91 0.95 30.62
C GLN A 485 3.01 2.46 30.90
N LEU A 486 1.89 3.14 30.79
CA LEU A 486 1.77 4.56 31.10
C LEU A 486 1.45 4.70 32.58
N GLN A 487 2.33 5.39 33.33
CA GLN A 487 2.11 5.70 34.74
C GLN A 487 1.84 7.18 34.91
N ALA A 488 0.71 7.52 35.51
CA ALA A 488 0.44 8.86 36.01
C ALA A 488 1.13 9.02 37.36
N SER A 489 2.37 9.54 37.40
CA SER A 489 3.05 9.88 38.66
C SER A 489 3.32 11.38 38.73
N GLY A 490 2.41 12.13 39.35
CA GLY A 490 2.54 13.59 39.53
C GLY A 490 2.54 14.36 38.19
N ASN A 491 3.40 15.37 38.07
CA ASN A 491 3.49 16.26 36.88
C ASN A 491 4.22 15.65 35.67
N ARG A 492 4.67 14.39 35.72
CA ARG A 492 5.35 13.70 34.61
C ARG A 492 4.59 12.44 34.21
N HIS A 493 4.31 12.30 32.92
CA HIS A 493 3.88 11.03 32.34
C HIS A 493 5.11 10.15 32.16
N ALA A 494 5.32 9.23 33.10
CA ALA A 494 6.38 8.24 33.00
C ALA A 494 5.83 7.04 32.22
N ALA A 495 6.31 6.86 31.00
CA ALA A 495 6.06 5.65 30.23
C ALA A 495 7.23 4.69 30.43
N LYS A 496 6.95 3.50 30.98
CA LYS A 496 7.95 2.45 31.17
C LYS A 496 7.75 1.36 30.15
N HIS A 497 8.79 0.97 29.44
CA HIS A 497 8.75 -0.22 28.58
C HIS A 497 8.37 -1.44 29.41
N LEU A 498 7.33 -2.16 28.96
CA LEU A 498 6.81 -3.33 29.65
C LEU A 498 7.39 -4.61 29.06
N LEU A 499 7.23 -4.79 27.74
CA LEU A 499 7.67 -5.95 26.99
C LEU A 499 7.64 -5.68 25.48
N ASN A 500 8.32 -6.54 24.72
CA ASN A 500 8.08 -6.72 23.30
C ASN A 500 7.30 -8.02 23.13
N LEU A 501 6.29 -8.04 22.26
CA LEU A 501 5.63 -9.28 21.89
C LEU A 501 6.64 -10.20 21.17
N PRO A 502 6.43 -11.53 21.20
CA PRO A 502 7.22 -12.47 20.42
C PRO A 502 7.25 -12.05 18.95
N ARG A 503 8.45 -12.06 18.37
CA ARG A 503 8.66 -11.61 16.98
C ARG A 503 7.93 -12.55 16.02
N HIS A 504 7.10 -11.99 15.15
CA HIS A 504 6.46 -12.73 14.07
C HIS A 504 7.24 -12.55 12.76
N ARG A 505 7.13 -13.51 11.85
CA ARG A 505 7.81 -13.43 10.55
C ARG A 505 7.12 -12.44 9.61
N ALA A 506 5.79 -12.49 9.56
CA ALA A 506 5.00 -11.57 8.75
C ALA A 506 4.88 -10.19 9.43
N GLY A 507 4.78 -9.14 8.62
CA GLY A 507 4.58 -7.78 9.11
C GLY A 507 3.23 -7.58 9.79
N THR A 508 3.16 -6.67 10.74
CA THR A 508 1.90 -6.29 11.42
C THR A 508 1.08 -5.39 10.51
N THR A 509 -0.19 -5.74 10.29
CA THR A 509 -1.10 -5.04 9.36
C THR A 509 -2.25 -4.33 10.07
N ALA A 510 -2.60 -4.76 11.29
CA ALA A 510 -3.55 -4.08 12.14
C ALA A 510 -3.24 -4.32 13.62
N LEU A 511 -3.61 -3.36 14.46
CA LEU A 511 -3.38 -3.40 15.90
C LEU A 511 -4.59 -2.78 16.62
N ALA A 512 -5.09 -3.45 17.65
CA ALA A 512 -6.20 -2.95 18.48
C ALA A 512 -6.04 -3.42 19.93
N MET A 513 -6.67 -2.72 20.87
CA MET A 513 -6.63 -3.06 22.30
C MET A 513 -8.03 -3.04 22.89
N HIS A 514 -8.30 -3.97 23.81
CA HIS A 514 -9.59 -4.05 24.48
C HIS A 514 -9.82 -2.84 25.39
N THR A 515 -11.08 -2.41 25.49
CA THR A 515 -11.46 -1.16 26.18
C THR A 515 -11.29 -1.22 27.70
N GLY A 516 -11.55 -2.38 28.31
CA GLY A 516 -11.47 -2.60 29.76
C GLY A 516 -10.53 -3.73 30.19
N ARG A 517 -9.67 -4.22 29.28
CA ARG A 517 -8.77 -5.34 29.57
C ARG A 517 -7.39 -5.06 29.01
N PRO A 518 -6.31 -5.44 29.72
CA PRO A 518 -4.93 -5.26 29.26
C PRO A 518 -4.58 -6.33 28.22
N ARG A 519 -5.33 -6.36 27.11
CA ARG A 519 -5.21 -7.34 26.03
C ARG A 519 -5.05 -6.64 24.70
N LEU A 520 -3.98 -6.98 24.01
CA LEU A 520 -3.61 -6.46 22.71
C LEU A 520 -3.95 -7.49 21.64
N VAL A 521 -4.52 -7.04 20.52
CA VAL A 521 -4.85 -7.86 19.37
C VAL A 521 -4.05 -7.36 18.18
N ALA A 522 -3.34 -8.26 17.52
CA ALA A 522 -2.54 -7.95 16.34
C ALA A 522 -2.92 -8.87 15.17
N ALA A 523 -3.00 -8.31 13.97
CA ALA A 523 -3.11 -9.06 12.73
C ALA A 523 -1.81 -8.95 11.93
N TYR A 524 -1.49 -10.00 11.19
CA TYR A 524 -0.26 -10.10 10.41
C TYR A 524 -0.55 -10.40 8.93
N ALA A 525 0.45 -10.12 8.08
CA ALA A 525 0.34 -10.29 6.62
C ALA A 525 0.21 -11.75 6.15
N ASP A 526 0.35 -12.75 7.02
CA ASP A 526 0.04 -14.16 6.75
C ASP A 526 -1.42 -14.52 7.12
N GLY A 527 -2.26 -13.51 7.40
CA GLY A 527 -3.66 -13.67 7.76
C GLY A 527 -3.89 -14.14 9.20
N ARG A 528 -2.84 -14.30 10.02
CA ARG A 528 -2.98 -14.66 11.43
C ARG A 528 -3.50 -13.49 12.26
N LEU A 529 -4.33 -13.80 13.24
CA LEU A 529 -4.79 -12.91 14.30
C LEU A 529 -4.38 -13.49 15.65
N VAL A 530 -3.75 -12.67 16.49
CA VAL A 530 -3.32 -13.06 17.84
C VAL A 530 -3.90 -12.11 18.88
N GLU A 531 -4.27 -12.64 20.03
CA GLU A 531 -4.65 -11.88 21.23
C GLU A 531 -3.65 -12.19 22.35
N TYR A 532 -2.96 -11.17 22.84
CA TYR A 532 -1.94 -11.27 23.88
C TYR A 532 -2.39 -10.54 25.15
N ASP A 533 -2.33 -11.24 26.28
CA ASP A 533 -2.64 -10.67 27.61
C ASP A 533 -1.36 -10.08 28.21
N LEU A 534 -1.36 -8.77 28.43
CA LEU A 534 -0.18 -8.00 28.83
C LEU A 534 0.21 -8.27 30.30
N GLU A 535 -0.76 -8.57 31.15
CA GLU A 535 -0.52 -8.89 32.56
C GLU A 535 -0.03 -10.32 32.72
N LYS A 536 -0.71 -11.28 32.07
CA LYS A 536 -0.33 -12.70 32.11
C LYS A 536 0.88 -13.02 31.23
N ARG A 537 1.26 -12.10 30.35
CA ARG A 537 2.36 -12.25 29.38
C ARG A 537 2.25 -13.54 28.57
N ALA A 538 1.05 -13.79 28.05
CA ALA A 538 0.77 -15.01 27.30
C ALA A 538 -0.23 -14.75 26.17
N PHE A 539 -0.08 -15.50 25.08
CA PHE A 539 -1.13 -15.59 24.06
C PHE A 539 -2.37 -16.23 24.67
N THR A 540 -3.49 -15.54 24.51
CA THR A 540 -4.80 -16.05 24.88
C THR A 540 -5.51 -16.64 23.69
N CYS A 541 -5.29 -16.08 22.49
CA CYS A 541 -5.87 -16.58 21.25
C CYS A 541 -4.87 -16.50 20.10
N GLU A 542 -4.86 -17.50 19.23
CA GLU A 542 -4.10 -17.50 17.97
C GLU A 542 -4.88 -18.25 16.89
N THR A 543 -4.99 -17.66 15.70
CA THR A 543 -5.61 -18.31 14.54
C THR A 543 -4.59 -19.04 13.68
N ALA A 544 -5.05 -19.99 12.88
CA ALA A 544 -4.25 -20.54 11.78
C ALA A 544 -3.96 -19.45 10.72
N GLU A 545 -2.90 -19.65 9.94
CA GLU A 545 -2.62 -18.84 8.75
C GLU A 545 -3.81 -18.88 7.79
N TYR A 546 -4.17 -17.73 7.25
CA TYR A 546 -5.24 -17.59 6.27
C TYR A 546 -6.55 -18.28 6.68
N LEU A 547 -6.91 -18.22 7.98
CA LEU A 547 -8.21 -18.68 8.48
C LEU A 547 -9.35 -18.06 7.64
N ILE A 548 -9.20 -16.80 7.28
CA ILE A 548 -10.04 -16.10 6.32
C ILE A 548 -9.40 -16.25 4.92
N PRO A 549 -10.00 -16.98 3.96
CA PRO A 549 -9.36 -17.29 2.68
C PRO A 549 -8.95 -16.06 1.85
N ASP A 550 -9.75 -15.00 1.90
CA ASP A 550 -9.49 -13.71 1.24
C ASP A 550 -8.18 -13.06 1.68
N THR A 551 -7.71 -13.39 2.89
CA THR A 551 -6.48 -12.80 3.44
C THR A 551 -5.21 -13.28 2.76
N LYS A 552 -5.30 -14.16 1.76
CA LYS A 552 -4.20 -14.47 0.82
C LYS A 552 -3.97 -13.36 -0.21
N HIS A 553 -4.97 -12.49 -0.41
CA HIS A 553 -4.95 -11.42 -1.39
C HIS A 553 -5.04 -10.05 -0.73
N PHE A 554 -5.83 -9.92 0.35
CA PHE A 554 -6.00 -8.66 1.07
C PHE A 554 -5.74 -8.82 2.58
N CYS A 555 -4.74 -8.12 3.10
CA CYS A 555 -4.45 -8.14 4.53
C CYS A 555 -5.65 -7.66 5.37
N ILE A 556 -5.71 -8.14 6.62
CA ILE A 556 -6.59 -7.54 7.62
C ILE A 556 -6.03 -6.14 7.92
N ASN A 557 -6.79 -5.11 7.53
CA ASN A 557 -6.39 -3.71 7.60
C ASN A 557 -6.91 -3.01 8.86
N GLY A 558 -7.93 -3.56 9.51
CA GLY A 558 -8.47 -3.01 10.75
C GLY A 558 -9.15 -4.06 11.63
N ILE A 559 -9.10 -3.79 12.93
CA ILE A 559 -9.69 -4.62 13.99
C ILE A 559 -10.55 -3.69 14.86
N THR A 560 -11.81 -4.05 15.04
CA THR A 560 -12.74 -3.40 15.97
C THR A 560 -13.20 -4.44 16.98
N LEU A 561 -12.94 -4.18 18.26
CA LEU A 561 -13.24 -5.10 19.35
C LEU A 561 -14.56 -4.73 19.99
N ASP A 562 -15.33 -5.73 20.42
CA ASP A 562 -16.58 -5.49 21.12
C ASP A 562 -16.33 -5.23 22.62
N PRO A 563 -16.65 -4.04 23.16
CA PRO A 563 -16.46 -3.71 24.57
C PRO A 563 -17.30 -4.58 25.53
N LEU A 564 -18.47 -5.07 25.10
CA LEU A 564 -19.36 -5.89 25.91
C LEU A 564 -19.02 -7.38 25.80
N ASN A 565 -18.65 -7.83 24.60
CA ASN A 565 -18.34 -9.23 24.34
C ASN A 565 -16.88 -9.43 23.87
N PRO A 566 -15.95 -9.73 24.78
CA PRO A 566 -14.52 -9.89 24.46
C PRO A 566 -14.21 -11.09 23.55
N ASN A 567 -15.22 -11.93 23.25
CA ASN A 567 -15.06 -13.09 22.37
C ASN A 567 -15.40 -12.78 20.91
N ILE A 568 -15.89 -11.58 20.61
CA ILE A 568 -16.25 -11.16 19.26
C ILE A 568 -15.23 -10.16 18.73
N PHE A 569 -14.72 -10.43 17.54
CA PHE A 569 -13.76 -9.61 16.84
C PHE A 569 -14.35 -9.23 15.48
N LEU A 570 -14.51 -7.94 15.23
CA LEU A 570 -14.83 -7.43 13.91
C LEU A 570 -13.51 -7.11 13.23
N VAL A 571 -13.23 -7.77 12.11
CA VAL A 571 -12.02 -7.51 11.32
C VAL A 571 -12.43 -7.17 9.90
N HIS A 572 -11.64 -6.39 9.20
CA HIS A 572 -11.93 -6.11 7.80
C HIS A 572 -10.70 -6.11 6.92
N THR A 573 -10.91 -6.54 5.68
CA THR A 573 -9.98 -6.42 4.56
C THR A 573 -10.42 -5.25 3.68
N GLU A 574 -9.87 -5.14 2.47
CA GLU A 574 -10.32 -4.14 1.50
C GLU A 574 -11.71 -4.46 0.92
N GLU A 575 -12.08 -5.73 0.84
CA GLU A 575 -13.30 -6.19 0.14
C GLU A 575 -14.40 -6.68 1.08
N PHE A 576 -14.05 -7.08 2.30
CA PHE A 576 -14.99 -7.73 3.22
C PHE A 576 -14.80 -7.27 4.66
N MET A 577 -15.90 -7.35 5.40
CA MET A 577 -15.91 -7.31 6.85
C MET A 577 -16.28 -8.69 7.38
N TYR A 578 -15.58 -9.14 8.40
CA TYR A 578 -15.74 -10.45 9.01
C TYR A 578 -16.04 -10.33 10.50
N VAL A 579 -16.88 -11.22 11.00
CA VAL A 579 -17.13 -11.41 12.42
C VAL A 579 -16.48 -12.72 12.84
N LEU A 580 -15.47 -12.65 13.69
CA LEU A 580 -14.83 -13.81 14.29
C LEU A 580 -15.32 -13.99 15.72
N GLU A 581 -15.56 -15.24 16.10
CA GLU A 581 -15.92 -15.62 17.45
C GLU A 581 -14.85 -16.54 18.02
N ARG A 582 -14.43 -16.29 19.26
CA ARG A 582 -13.51 -17.17 19.98
C ARG A 582 -14.17 -18.53 20.24
N ASN A 583 -13.43 -19.61 20.03
CA ASN A 583 -13.93 -20.95 20.31
C ASN A 583 -14.26 -21.10 21.81
N LYS A 584 -15.45 -21.62 22.12
CA LYS A 584 -15.81 -21.93 23.51
C LYS A 584 -14.96 -23.12 23.96
N ARG A 585 -14.37 -23.04 25.15
CA ARG A 585 -13.76 -24.21 25.80
C ARG A 585 -14.86 -25.24 26.04
N LEU A 586 -14.89 -26.30 25.23
CA LEU A 586 -15.65 -27.49 25.55
C LEU A 586 -14.93 -28.15 26.74
N PHE A 587 -15.37 -27.86 27.95
CA PHE A 587 -15.05 -28.71 29.09
C PHE A 587 -15.74 -30.05 28.84
N SER A 588 -14.95 -31.12 28.71
CA SER A 588 -15.46 -32.48 28.78
C SER A 588 -15.84 -32.79 30.22
N GLU A 589 -17.00 -32.31 30.67
CA GLU A 589 -17.65 -32.85 31.87
C GLU A 589 -18.61 -33.95 31.42
N ASP A 590 -18.25 -35.19 31.75
CA ASP A 590 -19.10 -36.36 31.93
C ASP A 590 -20.32 -36.51 31.02
N TYR A 591 -20.08 -36.79 29.74
CA TYR A 591 -21.06 -37.58 28.99
C TYR A 591 -20.94 -39.05 29.43
N VAL A 592 -21.69 -39.38 30.48
CA VAL A 592 -22.11 -40.75 30.77
C VAL A 592 -22.77 -41.28 29.50
N VAL A 593 -22.08 -42.20 28.82
CA VAL A 593 -22.60 -42.95 27.68
C VAL A 593 -23.75 -43.80 28.19
N ASN A 594 -24.97 -43.28 28.10
CA ASN A 594 -26.15 -44.10 28.27
C ASN A 594 -26.46 -44.76 26.93
N THR A 595 -26.29 -46.07 26.92
CA THR A 595 -26.52 -46.95 25.78
C THR A 595 -28.00 -46.96 25.41
N LYS A 596 -28.32 -46.69 24.13
CA LYS A 596 -29.15 -47.54 23.24
C LYS A 596 -29.58 -46.81 21.95
N SER A 597 -29.23 -47.44 20.82
CA SER A 597 -29.84 -47.40 19.49
C SER A 597 -30.04 -46.05 18.78
N LYS A 598 -29.29 -45.83 17.69
CA LYS A 598 -29.72 -46.11 16.29
C LYS A 598 -28.60 -45.73 15.34
N LYS A 599 -28.35 -46.57 14.33
CA LYS A 599 -27.40 -46.36 13.24
C LYS A 599 -27.81 -45.14 12.42
N TYR A 600 -26.94 -44.14 12.35
CA TYR A 600 -26.91 -43.12 11.31
C TYR A 600 -25.48 -43.00 10.76
N SER A 601 -25.42 -42.60 9.50
CA SER A 601 -24.31 -42.68 8.54
C SER A 601 -23.03 -41.92 8.94
N ASP A 602 -21.93 -42.42 8.39
CA ASP A 602 -20.52 -42.10 8.64
C ASP A 602 -20.06 -40.68 8.20
N GLU A 603 -20.97 -39.71 8.07
CA GLU A 603 -20.64 -38.31 7.72
C GLU A 603 -20.62 -37.36 8.93
N SER A 604 -20.87 -37.85 10.15
CA SER A 604 -21.03 -37.00 11.34
C SER A 604 -19.97 -37.22 12.45
N ARG A 605 -18.76 -37.68 12.09
CA ARG A 605 -17.61 -37.82 13.01
C ARG A 605 -16.31 -37.22 12.47
N LYS A 606 -16.33 -35.92 12.15
CA LYS A 606 -15.13 -35.08 12.25
C LYS A 606 -15.37 -33.97 13.27
N LEU A 607 -15.49 -34.36 14.54
CA LEU A 607 -15.10 -33.48 15.65
C LEU A 607 -13.57 -33.38 15.60
N ILE A 608 -13.06 -32.54 14.71
CA ILE A 608 -11.72 -31.98 14.90
C ILE A 608 -11.83 -31.26 16.23
N ALA A 609 -11.02 -31.63 17.22
CA ALA A 609 -10.92 -30.89 18.46
C ALA A 609 -10.56 -29.44 18.09
N GLU A 610 -11.56 -28.56 18.05
CA GLU A 610 -11.35 -27.15 17.74
C GLU A 610 -10.35 -26.63 18.77
N ASN A 611 -9.27 -26.00 18.30
CA ASN A 611 -8.28 -25.41 19.20
C ASN A 611 -9.04 -24.50 20.18
N PRO A 612 -9.02 -24.78 21.50
CA PRO A 612 -9.77 -24.00 22.48
C PRO A 612 -9.25 -22.56 22.59
N ASN A 613 -8.06 -22.28 22.07
CA ASN A 613 -7.46 -20.96 21.95
C ASN A 613 -7.52 -20.43 20.51
N GLY A 614 -8.37 -20.99 19.65
CA GLY A 614 -8.61 -20.53 18.28
C GLY A 614 -9.85 -19.65 18.15
N MET A 615 -10.09 -19.17 16.93
CA MET A 615 -11.32 -18.47 16.55
C MET A 615 -11.98 -19.18 15.37
N ARG A 616 -13.30 -18.97 15.24
CA ARG A 616 -14.09 -19.40 14.10
C ARG A 616 -14.68 -18.20 13.37
N LEU A 617 -14.78 -18.31 12.05
CA LEU A 617 -15.47 -17.35 11.21
C LEU A 617 -16.99 -17.53 11.38
N LYS A 618 -17.69 -16.48 11.83
CA LYS A 618 -19.14 -16.51 12.07
C LYS A 618 -19.95 -15.87 10.94
N LEU A 619 -19.44 -14.77 10.39
CA LEU A 619 -20.14 -13.99 9.37
C LEU A 619 -19.14 -13.31 8.44
N GLU A 620 -19.51 -13.23 7.17
CA GLU A 620 -18.81 -12.50 6.12
C GLU A 620 -19.80 -11.50 5.50
N LEU A 621 -19.36 -10.26 5.35
CA LEU A 621 -20.15 -9.15 4.84
C LEU A 621 -19.37 -8.47 3.71
N PRO A 622 -19.84 -8.52 2.44
CA PRO A 622 -19.16 -7.85 1.35
C PRO A 622 -19.21 -6.33 1.51
N ARG A 623 -18.06 -5.67 1.45
CA ARG A 623 -17.86 -4.23 1.61
C ARG A 623 -16.75 -3.75 0.67
N GLN A 624 -17.11 -3.21 -0.50
CA GLN A 624 -16.11 -2.75 -1.47
C GLN A 624 -15.30 -1.56 -0.95
N HIS A 625 -13.98 -1.70 -0.97
CA HIS A 625 -12.99 -0.66 -0.65
C HIS A 625 -13.13 -0.08 0.75
N LEU A 626 -13.27 -0.94 1.76
CA LEU A 626 -13.39 -0.53 3.15
C LEU A 626 -12.04 -0.07 3.72
N VAL A 627 -12.02 1.12 4.31
CA VAL A 627 -10.79 1.76 4.84
C VAL A 627 -10.80 1.81 6.36
N HIS A 628 -11.96 2.09 6.97
CA HIS A 628 -12.08 2.14 8.42
C HIS A 628 -13.47 1.72 8.87
N VAL A 629 -13.51 1.07 10.04
CA VAL A 629 -14.75 0.75 10.76
C VAL A 629 -14.67 1.37 12.13
N PHE A 630 -15.69 2.14 12.50
CA PHE A 630 -15.84 2.69 13.84
C PHE A 630 -17.09 2.16 14.50
N ARG A 631 -17.05 2.04 15.82
CA ARG A 631 -18.25 1.84 16.63
C ARG A 631 -18.72 3.19 17.15
N LEU A 632 -19.94 3.59 16.80
CA LEU A 632 -20.56 4.85 17.22
C LEU A 632 -21.38 4.70 18.50
N SER A 633 -22.03 3.55 18.66
CA SER A 633 -22.74 3.18 19.88
C SER A 633 -22.72 1.66 20.02
N LEU A 634 -23.40 1.09 21.00
CA LEU A 634 -23.46 -0.37 21.16
C LEU A 634 -24.03 -1.07 19.91
N ASP A 635 -24.94 -0.40 19.21
CA ASP A 635 -25.71 -0.97 18.09
C ASP A 635 -25.42 -0.29 16.74
N GLU A 636 -24.61 0.77 16.71
CA GLU A 636 -24.27 1.50 15.48
C GLU A 636 -22.79 1.33 15.11
N LEU A 637 -22.56 0.93 13.85
CA LEU A 637 -21.24 0.94 13.21
C LEU A 637 -21.20 1.98 12.09
N VAL A 638 -20.04 2.62 11.92
CA VAL A 638 -19.77 3.55 10.82
C VAL A 638 -18.69 2.94 9.94
N ASN A 639 -19.07 2.63 8.70
CA ASN A 639 -18.18 2.07 7.70
C ASN A 639 -17.71 3.19 6.75
N VAL A 640 -16.40 3.41 6.67
CA VAL A 640 -15.79 4.37 5.76
C VAL A 640 -15.16 3.63 4.60
N SER A 641 -15.69 3.83 3.40
CA SER A 641 -15.22 3.20 2.16
C SER A 641 -14.86 4.25 1.09
N ILE A 642 -14.04 3.86 0.12
CA ILE A 642 -13.64 4.71 -1.00
C ILE A 642 -14.28 4.25 -2.30
N THR A 643 -14.94 5.17 -3.00
CA THR A 643 -15.48 4.89 -4.33
C THR A 643 -14.43 5.18 -5.40
N THR A 644 -14.00 4.15 -6.14
CA THR A 644 -13.04 4.29 -7.25
C THR A 644 -13.61 5.01 -8.47
N ASN A 645 -14.94 5.17 -8.57
CA ASN A 645 -15.59 5.91 -9.66
C ASN A 645 -15.14 7.37 -9.76
N ASN A 646 -14.85 8.02 -8.63
CA ASN A 646 -14.38 9.42 -8.64
C ASN A 646 -12.99 9.55 -9.26
N LEU A 647 -12.12 8.54 -9.08
CA LEU A 647 -10.81 8.50 -9.72
C LEU A 647 -11.00 8.49 -11.24
N LEU A 648 -11.80 7.56 -11.74
CA LEU A 648 -12.08 7.43 -13.18
C LEU A 648 -12.79 8.66 -13.77
N ALA A 649 -13.71 9.28 -13.04
CA ALA A 649 -14.47 10.44 -13.52
C ALA A 649 -13.58 11.68 -13.77
N SER A 650 -12.44 11.77 -13.07
CA SER A 650 -11.47 12.86 -13.25
C SER A 650 -10.56 12.67 -14.47
N LEU A 651 -10.52 11.46 -15.03
CA LEU A 651 -9.66 11.11 -16.14
C LEU A 651 -10.33 11.40 -17.49
N PRO A 652 -9.54 11.60 -18.56
CA PRO A 652 -10.08 11.57 -19.91
C PRO A 652 -10.82 10.24 -20.16
N GLN A 653 -11.80 10.27 -21.06
CA GLN A 653 -12.57 9.07 -21.36
C GLN A 653 -11.64 7.93 -21.82
N PRO A 654 -11.71 6.75 -21.18
CA PRO A 654 -10.92 5.61 -21.62
C PRO A 654 -11.38 5.14 -23.00
N PHE A 655 -10.47 4.52 -23.74
CA PHE A 655 -10.81 3.88 -25.00
C PHE A 655 -11.84 2.77 -24.79
N GLN A 656 -12.99 2.91 -25.44
CA GLN A 656 -14.08 1.95 -25.33
C GLN A 656 -13.96 0.89 -26.42
N ARG A 657 -14.07 -0.38 -26.02
CA ARG A 657 -14.17 -1.51 -26.93
C ARG A 657 -15.57 -2.09 -26.90
N LYS A 658 -16.17 -2.31 -28.07
CA LYS A 658 -17.42 -3.08 -28.18
C LYS A 658 -17.16 -4.52 -27.71
N LYS A 659 -17.76 -4.91 -26.59
CA LYS A 659 -17.90 -6.32 -26.20
C LYS A 659 -19.13 -6.87 -26.92
N PHE A 660 -18.94 -7.89 -27.75
CA PHE A 660 -20.05 -8.61 -28.38
C PHE A 660 -20.31 -9.88 -27.57
N GLY A 661 -21.53 -10.05 -27.08
CA GLY A 661 -21.93 -11.18 -26.23
C GLY A 661 -21.57 -10.98 -24.75
N SER A 662 -22.49 -10.38 -24.00
CA SER A 662 -22.60 -10.57 -22.54
C SER A 662 -24.08 -10.44 -22.20
N ALA A 663 -24.75 -11.59 -22.05
CA ALA A 663 -26.01 -11.69 -21.34
C ALA A 663 -25.71 -11.84 -19.85
#